data_AF-A0A7M3Z7Y9-F1
#
_entry.id   AF-A0A7M3Z7Y9-F1
#
_cell.length_a   1.000
_cell.length_b   1.000
_cell.length_c   1.000
_cell.angle_alpha   90.00
_cell.angle_beta   90.00
_cell.angle_gamma   90.00
#
_symmetry.space_group_name_H-M   'P 1'
#
loop_
_entity.id
_entity.type
_entity.pdbx_description
1 polymer ?
#
loop_
_entity_poly.entity_id
_entity_poly.type
_entity_poly.pdbx_seq_one_letter_code
_entity_poly.pdbx_strand_id
1 'polypeptide(L)'
;GGYWAWDPVETASLLPWVCLLLLLHLRVSPGKETPKWAIPLAILPGWFSIHSTMVTRANGVWASVHAFVGEELDGRSDSAIGRLIELQGDGLAGTEVTTYLVALVTILVITVAWLVISQSGLGEQKRWRQVSRYSLFFILALPLSRFVTVDLFGAEISWIELLPSALLLLLASSSLIALFAPPDTILPNLFDSNEKLISMVAILLLTYVIQDVTVAVLLCILMLLKVSVRSSSSNQSNNENSNSDNFWSVAAVIVILTATYAFLIEVFSAGIALLVFLWPILLKESDEEQSLKDRLSQFCSRKEQQRLARYAPIVIGAIFLSLTWMLMIASIDGASLAMHEMFGGPLILLVAAALATYSWKDTVPSRWIPLLLLGFIVLGIFLGAILNIPLAGDSNAQFSDVVTRGDVAWLLLPMMVVAIPSLIRLVYDLSRKTIDGYSPAKLRSALAHTAHVGIILLLVGHIFTTTLVDRTDSSHQVVLVQDDQVSHEGLYLTFTEWTIISSDDEPFSDRFKVGDGFLGAEIEVRDESGKLLDTVNPGMLRFDDSNGFPRSEVARYSSWSGDTVFIFDWSQTQELGNASDTIDMASGEVELDRVRLTVYHLPGSHLVWAGWLIIILSTFTIWISSIPSTKGRKTASTET
;
A
#
# COMPACT_ATOMS: atom_id res chain seq x y z
N GLY A 1 -9.65 -2.99 8.11
CA GLY A 1 -8.80 -2.07 8.88
C GLY A 1 -9.71 -1.04 9.48
N GLY A 2 -9.84 -1.02 10.79
CA GLY A 2 -10.88 -0.21 11.41
C GLY A 2 -10.87 -0.25 12.93
N TYR A 3 -9.69 -0.20 13.53
CA TYR A 3 -9.39 0.26 14.90
C TYR A 3 -7.85 0.38 15.01
N TRP A 4 -7.18 -0.54 14.32
CA TRP A 4 -5.77 -0.56 13.92
C TRP A 4 -5.59 0.29 12.67
N ALA A 5 -4.96 1.45 12.85
CA ALA A 5 -4.86 2.49 11.84
C ALA A 5 -3.42 2.54 11.36
N TRP A 6 -3.17 2.12 10.11
CA TRP A 6 -1.88 2.19 9.39
C TRP A 6 -0.65 2.03 10.28
N ASP A 7 -0.70 1.00 11.11
CA ASP A 7 0.46 0.57 11.85
C ASP A 7 1.58 0.24 10.83
N PRO A 8 2.86 0.56 11.11
CA PRO A 8 3.95 0.33 10.17
C PRO A 8 4.00 -1.11 9.63
N VAL A 9 3.63 -2.11 10.43
CA VAL A 9 3.54 -3.51 10.01
C VAL A 9 2.41 -3.75 9.01
N GLU A 10 1.21 -3.25 9.30
CA GLU A 10 0.07 -3.36 8.39
C GLU A 10 0.38 -2.68 7.05
N THR A 11 0.98 -1.50 7.11
CA THR A 11 1.41 -0.72 5.95
C THR A 11 2.43 -1.48 5.13
N ALA A 12 3.46 -2.04 5.76
CA ALA A 12 4.46 -2.84 5.09
C ALA A 12 3.84 -4.09 4.42
N SER A 13 2.85 -4.71 5.06
CA SER A 13 2.15 -5.89 4.54
C SER A 13 1.28 -5.59 3.30
N LEU A 14 0.90 -4.32 3.08
CA LEU A 14 0.14 -3.88 1.91
C LEU A 14 1.02 -3.74 0.65
N LEU A 15 2.29 -3.34 0.79
CA LEU A 15 3.20 -3.05 -0.32
C LEU A 15 3.32 -4.21 -1.35
N PRO A 16 3.47 -5.49 -0.94
CA PRO A 16 3.50 -6.61 -1.88
C PRO A 16 2.25 -6.71 -2.76
N TRP A 17 1.07 -6.44 -2.19
CA TRP A 17 -0.21 -6.50 -2.90
C TRP A 17 -0.32 -5.41 -3.96
N VAL A 18 0.17 -4.20 -3.66
CA VAL A 18 0.21 -3.11 -4.63
C VAL A 18 1.15 -3.47 -5.79
N CYS A 19 2.31 -4.06 -5.52
CA CYS A 19 3.20 -4.56 -6.58
C CYS A 19 2.56 -5.65 -7.44
N LEU A 20 1.83 -6.59 -6.84
CA LEU A 20 1.07 -7.59 -7.59
C LEU A 20 -0.01 -6.95 -8.46
N LEU A 21 -0.73 -5.94 -7.94
CA LEU A 21 -1.72 -5.20 -8.70
C LEU A 21 -1.10 -4.52 -9.92
N LEU A 22 0.06 -3.87 -9.75
CA LEU A 22 0.83 -3.27 -10.85
C LEU A 22 1.21 -4.31 -11.90
N LEU A 23 1.70 -5.48 -11.47
CA LEU A 23 2.08 -6.58 -12.35
C LEU A 23 0.87 -7.15 -13.11
N LEU A 24 -0.28 -7.30 -12.45
CA LEU A 24 -1.52 -7.78 -13.08
C LEU A 24 -2.06 -6.81 -14.13
N HIS A 25 -1.88 -5.51 -13.92
CA HIS A 25 -2.29 -4.47 -14.88
C HIS A 25 -1.24 -4.19 -15.95
N LEU A 26 -0.04 -4.78 -15.82
CA LEU A 26 1.02 -4.67 -16.80
C LEU A 26 0.58 -5.30 -18.12
N ARG A 27 0.59 -4.50 -19.19
CA ARG A 27 0.18 -4.96 -20.52
C ARG A 27 1.31 -5.64 -21.26
N VAL A 28 1.57 -6.90 -20.92
CA VAL A 28 2.39 -7.77 -21.76
C VAL A 28 1.57 -8.20 -22.97
N SER A 29 1.93 -7.72 -24.17
CA SER A 29 1.25 -8.09 -25.40
C SER A 29 1.86 -9.38 -25.97
N PRO A 30 1.07 -10.44 -26.19
CA PRO A 30 1.56 -11.65 -26.86
C PRO A 30 2.21 -11.31 -28.21
N GLY A 31 3.42 -11.80 -28.45
CA GLY A 31 4.17 -11.54 -29.69
C GLY A 31 4.96 -10.22 -29.70
N LYS A 32 4.95 -9.42 -28.63
CA LYS A 32 5.88 -8.30 -28.43
C LYS A 32 6.91 -8.64 -27.38
N GLU A 33 8.11 -8.06 -27.50
CA GLU A 33 9.11 -8.19 -26.45
C GLU A 33 8.60 -7.58 -25.14
N THR A 34 8.71 -8.34 -24.05
CA THR A 34 8.44 -7.82 -22.71
C THR A 34 9.45 -6.73 -22.39
N PRO A 35 9.01 -5.55 -21.93
CA PRO A 35 9.97 -4.52 -21.56
C PRO A 35 10.86 -5.03 -20.43
N LYS A 36 12.16 -4.73 -20.49
CA LYS A 36 13.16 -5.25 -19.53
C LYS A 36 12.83 -4.90 -18.07
N TRP A 37 12.15 -3.78 -17.83
CA TRP A 37 11.68 -3.36 -16.51
C TRP A 37 10.48 -4.17 -15.97
N ALA A 38 9.82 -5.00 -16.78
CA ALA A 38 8.76 -5.90 -16.30
C ALA A 38 9.30 -6.97 -15.33
N ILE A 39 10.55 -7.40 -15.52
CA ILE A 39 11.20 -8.41 -14.69
C ILE A 39 11.42 -7.89 -13.25
N PRO A 40 12.04 -6.72 -13.00
CA PRO A 40 12.15 -6.19 -11.64
C PRO A 40 10.78 -5.97 -11.00
N LEU A 41 9.76 -5.52 -11.76
CA LEU A 41 8.39 -5.40 -11.24
C LEU A 41 7.82 -6.74 -10.74
N ALA A 42 8.20 -7.86 -11.36
CA ALA A 42 7.80 -9.20 -10.90
C ALA A 42 8.58 -9.70 -9.67
N ILE A 43 9.73 -9.11 -9.36
CA ILE A 43 10.54 -9.41 -8.16
C ILE A 43 10.04 -8.62 -6.94
N LEU A 44 9.54 -7.39 -7.16
CA LEU A 44 9.12 -6.49 -6.10
C LEU A 44 8.13 -7.09 -5.08
N PRO A 45 7.12 -7.91 -5.44
CA PRO A 45 6.25 -8.54 -4.45
C PRO A 45 7.01 -9.37 -3.40
N GLY A 46 7.99 -10.15 -3.84
CA GLY A 46 8.85 -10.94 -2.94
C GLY A 46 9.77 -10.06 -2.12
N TRP A 47 10.35 -9.01 -2.74
CA TRP A 47 11.20 -8.04 -2.04
C TRP A 47 10.43 -7.32 -0.92
N PHE A 48 9.23 -6.80 -1.22
CA PHE A 48 8.39 -6.15 -0.22
C PHE A 48 7.83 -7.13 0.82
N SER A 49 7.71 -8.42 0.50
CA SER A 49 7.32 -9.43 1.50
C SER A 49 8.43 -9.63 2.54
N ILE A 50 9.69 -9.74 2.10
CA ILE A 50 10.85 -9.78 3.01
C ILE A 50 10.93 -8.48 3.82
N HIS A 51 10.67 -7.34 3.17
CA HIS A 51 10.63 -6.04 3.84
C HIS A 51 9.55 -5.98 4.92
N SER A 52 8.35 -6.46 4.63
CA SER A 52 7.26 -6.54 5.61
C SER A 52 7.63 -7.44 6.79
N THR A 53 8.21 -8.62 6.55
CA THR A 53 8.72 -9.48 7.62
C THR A 53 9.80 -8.78 8.44
N MET A 54 10.75 -8.09 7.80
CA MET A 54 11.77 -7.31 8.51
C MET A 54 11.13 -6.25 9.41
N VAL A 55 10.16 -5.47 8.91
CA VAL A 55 9.44 -4.46 9.70
C VAL A 55 8.74 -5.09 10.91
N THR A 56 8.10 -6.25 10.75
CA THR A 56 7.43 -6.97 11.87
C THR A 56 8.39 -7.48 12.94
N ARG A 57 9.63 -7.78 12.55
CA ARG A 57 10.65 -8.41 13.42
C ARG A 57 11.65 -7.40 13.97
N ALA A 58 11.74 -6.22 13.38
CA ALA A 58 12.63 -5.13 13.78
C ALA A 58 12.06 -4.41 15.02
N ASN A 59 12.23 -5.08 16.16
CA ASN A 59 11.76 -4.64 17.47
C ASN A 59 12.23 -3.20 17.81
N GLY A 60 11.28 -2.29 18.05
CA GLY A 60 11.56 -0.89 18.43
C GLY A 60 12.23 -0.05 17.33
N VAL A 61 12.25 -0.50 16.06
CA VAL A 61 12.69 0.34 14.94
C VAL A 61 11.59 1.28 14.52
N TRP A 62 10.37 0.76 14.33
CA TRP A 62 9.15 1.53 14.10
C TRP A 62 8.24 1.42 15.32
N ALA A 63 7.59 2.52 15.71
CA ALA A 63 6.54 2.54 16.71
C ALA A 63 5.31 1.77 16.17
N SER A 64 5.14 0.54 16.64
CA SER A 64 4.11 -0.36 16.13
C SER A 64 3.55 -1.24 17.25
N VAL A 65 2.22 -1.42 17.24
CA VAL A 65 1.50 -2.33 18.16
C VAL A 65 1.59 -3.79 17.71
N HIS A 66 2.00 -4.03 16.46
CA HIS A 66 2.24 -5.36 15.90
C HIS A 66 3.72 -5.76 15.88
N ALA A 67 4.64 -4.82 16.15
CA ALA A 67 6.03 -5.17 16.40
C ALA A 67 6.12 -5.92 17.73
N PHE A 68 6.96 -6.96 17.77
CA PHE A 68 7.30 -7.59 19.05
C PHE A 68 7.87 -6.50 19.96
N VAL A 69 7.33 -6.35 21.18
CA VAL A 69 7.72 -5.26 22.11
C VAL A 69 9.17 -5.42 22.56
N GLY A 70 9.89 -4.31 22.63
CA GLY A 70 11.27 -4.22 23.11
C GLY A 70 11.41 -2.92 23.89
N GLU A 71 12.36 -2.89 24.81
CA GLU A 71 12.59 -1.75 25.70
C GLU A 71 12.78 -0.47 24.88
N GLU A 72 12.21 0.65 25.34
CA GLU A 72 12.43 1.99 24.76
C GLU A 72 13.93 2.31 24.84
N LEU A 73 14.62 2.16 23.72
CA LEU A 73 16.05 2.43 23.63
C LEU A 73 16.24 3.90 23.25
N ASP A 74 16.32 4.76 24.25
CA ASP A 74 16.72 6.17 24.11
C ASP A 74 18.10 6.30 23.44
N GLY A 75 18.20 7.13 22.39
CA GLY A 75 19.46 7.51 21.74
C GLY A 75 19.79 6.88 20.37
N ARG A 76 18.81 6.27 19.69
CA ARG A 76 19.00 5.68 18.34
C ARG A 76 19.04 6.70 17.21
N SER A 77 19.57 6.30 16.05
CA SER A 77 19.55 7.08 14.81
C SER A 77 18.15 7.60 14.42
N ASP A 78 18.10 8.82 13.89
CA ASP A 78 16.89 9.45 13.34
C ASP A 78 16.36 8.76 12.06
N SER A 79 17.10 7.79 11.50
CA SER A 79 16.71 7.09 10.27
C SER A 79 16.38 5.61 10.54
N ALA A 80 15.35 5.10 9.85
CA ALA A 80 14.92 3.71 10.02
C ALA A 80 16.03 2.70 9.70
N ILE A 81 16.83 2.95 8.64
CA ILE A 81 17.98 2.11 8.29
C ILE A 81 19.08 2.20 9.34
N GLY A 82 19.32 3.37 9.93
CA GLY A 82 20.27 3.53 11.03
C GLY A 82 19.89 2.67 12.24
N ARG A 83 18.62 2.74 12.66
CA ARG A 83 18.08 1.89 13.74
C ARG A 83 18.21 0.39 13.43
N LEU A 84 18.01 -0.03 12.16
CA LEU A 84 18.21 -1.42 11.75
C LEU A 84 19.68 -1.86 11.81
N ILE A 85 20.62 -0.97 11.47
CA ILE A 85 22.06 -1.25 11.53
C ILE A 85 22.53 -1.39 12.98
N GLU A 86 21.97 -0.60 13.89
CA GLU A 86 22.29 -0.65 15.33
C GLU A 86 21.88 -1.98 15.98
N LEU A 87 20.90 -2.70 15.42
CA LEU A 87 20.50 -4.04 15.89
C LEU A 87 21.50 -5.15 15.53
N GLN A 88 22.53 -4.86 14.72
CA GLN A 88 23.49 -5.87 14.31
C GLN A 88 24.24 -6.44 15.52
N GLY A 89 24.20 -7.77 15.67
CA GLY A 89 24.85 -8.48 16.80
C GLY A 89 24.04 -8.51 18.09
N ASP A 90 22.84 -7.91 18.13
CA ASP A 90 21.96 -7.92 19.29
C ASP A 90 21.10 -9.19 19.38
N GLY A 91 21.68 -10.26 19.93
CA GLY A 91 20.97 -11.52 20.15
C GLY A 91 20.42 -12.14 18.86
N LEU A 92 19.45 -13.06 18.99
CA LEU A 92 18.88 -13.77 17.84
C LEU A 92 18.08 -12.83 16.92
N ALA A 93 17.36 -11.88 17.52
CA ALA A 93 16.55 -10.90 16.79
C ALA A 93 17.43 -10.00 15.91
N GLY A 94 18.55 -9.51 16.43
CA GLY A 94 19.52 -8.71 15.68
C GLY A 94 20.07 -9.44 14.45
N THR A 95 20.44 -10.72 14.58
CA THR A 95 20.88 -11.54 13.45
C THR A 95 19.79 -11.74 12.41
N GLU A 96 18.56 -11.98 12.85
CA GLU A 96 17.42 -12.15 11.96
C GLU A 96 17.16 -10.88 11.13
N VAL A 97 17.07 -9.73 11.79
CA VAL A 97 16.85 -8.43 11.16
C VAL A 97 17.99 -8.06 10.21
N THR A 98 19.24 -8.28 10.61
CA THR A 98 20.43 -8.05 9.77
C THR A 98 20.40 -8.96 8.53
N THR A 99 19.95 -10.21 8.68
CA THR A 99 19.81 -11.15 7.57
C THR A 99 18.76 -10.67 6.56
N TYR A 100 17.62 -10.17 7.02
CA TYR A 100 16.63 -9.57 6.12
C TYR A 100 17.16 -8.33 5.40
N LEU A 101 17.86 -7.44 6.09
CA LEU A 101 18.47 -6.25 5.50
C LEU A 101 19.48 -6.64 4.39
N VAL A 102 20.35 -7.61 4.66
CA VAL A 102 21.28 -8.17 3.67
C VAL A 102 20.55 -8.79 2.49
N ALA A 103 19.47 -9.54 2.73
CA ALA A 103 18.68 -10.14 1.67
C ALA A 103 18.04 -9.07 0.76
N LEU A 104 17.45 -8.02 1.34
CA LEU A 104 16.85 -6.91 0.61
C LEU A 104 17.88 -6.19 -0.26
N VAL A 105 19.04 -5.84 0.31
CA VAL A 105 20.12 -5.17 -0.43
C VAL A 105 20.66 -6.09 -1.53
N THR A 106 20.92 -7.36 -1.22
CA THR A 106 21.41 -8.34 -2.20
C THR A 106 20.48 -8.49 -3.39
N ILE A 107 19.17 -8.69 -3.15
CA ILE A 107 18.18 -8.87 -4.21
C ILE A 107 18.06 -7.59 -5.05
N LEU A 108 18.02 -6.42 -4.40
CA LEU A 108 17.94 -5.12 -5.08
C LEU A 108 19.16 -4.92 -6.00
N VAL A 109 20.37 -5.11 -5.48
CA VAL A 109 21.62 -4.87 -6.21
C VAL A 109 21.81 -5.85 -7.36
N ILE A 110 21.50 -7.15 -7.16
CA ILE A 110 21.52 -8.15 -8.24
C ILE A 110 20.57 -7.73 -9.37
N THR A 111 19.38 -7.27 -9.01
CA THR A 111 18.33 -6.85 -9.94
C THR A 111 18.73 -5.59 -10.70
N VAL A 112 19.29 -4.59 -10.01
CA VAL A 112 19.77 -3.34 -10.61
C VAL A 112 20.95 -3.61 -11.56
N ALA A 113 21.94 -4.40 -11.13
CA ALA A 113 23.08 -4.77 -11.96
C ALA A 113 22.65 -5.52 -13.23
N TRP A 114 21.71 -6.46 -13.09
CA TRP A 114 21.11 -7.14 -14.24
C TRP A 114 20.41 -6.16 -15.18
N LEU A 115 19.65 -5.22 -14.64
CA LEU A 115 18.88 -4.26 -15.41
C LEU A 115 19.80 -3.32 -16.19
N VAL A 116 20.87 -2.81 -15.57
CA VAL A 116 21.91 -2.00 -16.23
C VAL A 116 22.57 -2.76 -17.38
N ILE A 117 23.00 -4.01 -17.16
CA ILE A 117 23.58 -4.87 -18.21
C ILE A 117 22.59 -5.09 -19.34
N SER A 118 21.34 -5.40 -18.98
CA SER A 118 20.29 -5.69 -19.97
C SER A 118 19.95 -4.47 -20.83
N GLN A 119 19.89 -3.26 -20.24
CA GLN A 119 19.49 -2.03 -20.93
C GLN A 119 20.63 -1.43 -21.76
N SER A 120 21.85 -1.46 -21.24
CA SER A 120 23.02 -0.96 -21.95
C SER A 120 23.45 -1.86 -23.11
N GLY A 121 23.14 -3.15 -23.02
CA GLY A 121 23.65 -4.16 -23.94
C GLY A 121 25.16 -4.38 -23.82
N LEU A 122 25.76 -3.91 -22.72
CA LEU A 122 27.19 -4.01 -22.43
C LEU A 122 27.46 -5.10 -21.39
N GLY A 123 28.61 -5.75 -21.50
CA GLY A 123 29.11 -6.72 -20.53
C GLY A 123 28.57 -8.14 -20.67
N GLU A 124 29.16 -9.05 -19.92
CA GLU A 124 28.87 -10.48 -20.02
C GLU A 124 27.87 -10.97 -18.96
N GLN A 125 26.71 -11.45 -19.40
CA GLN A 125 25.70 -12.03 -18.50
C GLN A 125 26.23 -13.22 -17.69
N LYS A 126 27.15 -14.02 -18.24
CA LYS A 126 27.76 -15.16 -17.53
C LYS A 126 28.48 -14.72 -16.26
N ARG A 127 29.22 -13.61 -16.32
CA ARG A 127 29.95 -13.07 -15.18
C ARG A 127 29.02 -12.50 -14.12
N TRP A 128 28.01 -11.73 -14.53
CA TRP A 128 26.98 -11.26 -13.60
C TRP A 128 26.35 -12.44 -12.83
N ARG A 129 26.02 -13.55 -13.51
CA ARG A 129 25.51 -14.77 -12.85
C ARG A 129 26.50 -15.34 -11.84
N GLN A 130 27.79 -15.37 -12.16
CA GLN A 130 28.82 -15.89 -11.26
C GLN A 130 28.98 -15.01 -10.02
N VAL A 131 29.12 -13.69 -10.20
CA VAL A 131 29.34 -12.77 -9.08
C VAL A 131 28.09 -12.64 -8.20
N SER A 132 26.89 -12.69 -8.79
CA SER A 132 25.63 -12.69 -8.04
C SER A 132 25.48 -13.90 -7.12
N ARG A 133 26.11 -15.04 -7.42
CA ARG A 133 26.12 -16.20 -6.50
C ARG A 133 26.90 -15.91 -5.22
N TYR A 134 27.96 -15.11 -5.27
CA TYR A 134 28.68 -14.67 -4.07
C TYR A 134 27.83 -13.72 -3.24
N SER A 135 27.11 -12.79 -3.86
CA SER A 135 26.16 -11.93 -3.16
C SER A 135 25.08 -12.74 -2.42
N LEU A 136 24.49 -13.75 -3.09
CA LEU A 136 23.50 -14.64 -2.49
C LEU A 136 24.04 -15.48 -1.32
N PHE A 137 25.34 -15.83 -1.34
CA PHE A 137 25.97 -16.58 -0.25
C PHE A 137 25.88 -15.82 1.08
N PHE A 138 26.01 -14.49 1.08
CA PHE A 138 25.97 -13.69 2.32
C PHE A 138 24.61 -13.68 3.02
N ILE A 139 23.52 -13.99 2.29
CA ILE A 139 22.19 -14.18 2.88
C ILE A 139 22.20 -15.38 3.84
N LEU A 140 22.85 -16.48 3.45
CA LEU A 140 22.94 -17.69 4.27
C LEU A 140 24.12 -17.65 5.23
N ALA A 141 25.15 -16.87 4.93
CA ALA A 141 26.37 -16.82 5.72
C ALA A 141 26.09 -16.32 7.15
N LEU A 142 25.24 -15.30 7.33
CA LEU A 142 24.87 -14.74 8.63
C LEU A 142 24.19 -15.74 9.59
N PRO A 143 23.06 -16.37 9.25
CA PRO A 143 22.41 -17.32 10.14
C PRO A 143 23.30 -18.56 10.36
N LEU A 144 24.05 -19.00 9.34
CA LEU A 144 24.97 -20.12 9.47
C LEU A 144 26.14 -19.81 10.39
N SER A 145 26.71 -18.60 10.28
CA SER A 145 27.81 -18.19 11.15
C SER A 145 27.34 -18.06 12.58
N ARG A 146 26.14 -17.54 12.83
CA ARG A 146 25.55 -17.52 14.17
C ARG A 146 25.38 -18.94 14.72
N PHE A 147 24.73 -19.81 13.97
CA PHE A 147 24.51 -21.21 14.38
C PHE A 147 25.82 -21.90 14.76
N VAL A 148 26.87 -21.73 13.96
CA VAL A 148 28.18 -22.31 14.26
C VAL A 148 28.81 -21.65 15.48
N THR A 149 28.89 -20.33 15.54
CA THR A 149 29.71 -19.65 16.55
C THR A 149 29.00 -19.49 17.90
N VAL A 150 27.73 -19.10 17.88
CA VAL A 150 26.92 -18.85 19.08
C VAL A 150 26.32 -20.16 19.56
N ASP A 151 25.55 -20.86 18.72
CA ASP A 151 24.76 -22.01 19.19
C ASP A 151 25.63 -23.26 19.41
N LEU A 152 26.68 -23.48 18.61
CA LEU A 152 27.57 -24.64 18.75
C LEU A 152 28.83 -24.38 19.58
N PHE A 153 29.45 -23.19 19.48
CA PHE A 153 30.68 -22.85 20.21
C PHE A 153 30.47 -21.92 21.43
N GLY A 154 29.24 -21.45 21.69
CA GLY A 154 28.93 -20.63 22.86
C GLY A 154 29.53 -19.23 22.82
N ALA A 155 29.87 -18.69 21.65
CA ALA A 155 30.29 -17.30 21.51
C ALA A 155 29.11 -16.34 21.74
N GLU A 156 29.38 -15.11 22.17
CA GLU A 156 28.32 -14.11 22.38
C GLU A 156 27.78 -13.53 21.05
N ILE A 157 28.66 -13.32 20.06
CA ILE A 157 28.33 -12.70 18.77
C ILE A 157 28.94 -13.51 17.62
N SER A 158 28.27 -13.53 16.48
CA SER A 158 28.78 -14.20 15.28
C SER A 158 30.01 -13.53 14.67
N TRP A 159 30.95 -14.32 14.13
CA TRP A 159 32.13 -13.79 13.41
C TRP A 159 31.80 -12.87 12.24
N ILE A 160 30.69 -13.12 11.53
CA ILE A 160 30.29 -12.26 10.41
C ILE A 160 29.64 -10.98 10.93
N GLU A 161 28.92 -11.05 12.05
CA GLU A 161 28.31 -9.88 12.70
C GLU A 161 29.31 -8.98 13.41
N LEU A 162 30.53 -9.47 13.66
CA LEU A 162 31.67 -8.64 14.10
C LEU A 162 32.19 -7.69 13.00
N LEU A 163 31.84 -7.93 11.72
CA LEU A 163 32.24 -7.03 10.64
C LEU A 163 31.44 -5.72 10.71
N PRO A 164 32.05 -4.57 10.37
CA PRO A 164 31.30 -3.33 10.21
C PRO A 164 30.14 -3.52 9.22
N SER A 165 28.95 -3.01 9.55
CA SER A 165 27.74 -3.11 8.73
C SER A 165 27.97 -2.66 7.28
N ALA A 166 28.73 -1.58 7.09
CA ALA A 166 29.11 -1.08 5.76
C ALA A 166 29.91 -2.12 4.94
N LEU A 167 30.83 -2.87 5.57
CA LEU A 167 31.61 -3.91 4.90
C LEU A 167 30.73 -5.11 4.55
N LEU A 168 29.85 -5.52 5.46
CA LEU A 168 28.88 -6.59 5.23
C LEU A 168 27.95 -6.26 4.05
N LEU A 169 27.38 -5.05 4.01
CA LEU A 169 26.56 -4.58 2.90
C LEU A 169 27.35 -4.45 1.59
N LEU A 170 28.62 -4.07 1.64
CA LEU A 170 29.49 -4.02 0.46
C LEU A 170 29.75 -5.42 -0.11
N LEU A 171 29.99 -6.42 0.74
CA LEU A 171 30.16 -7.83 0.34
C LEU A 171 28.87 -8.40 -0.27
N ALA A 172 27.72 -8.09 0.35
CA ALA A 172 26.40 -8.39 -0.18
C ALA A 172 26.12 -7.70 -1.54
N SER A 173 26.77 -6.56 -1.81
CA SER A 173 26.65 -5.80 -3.06
C SER A 173 27.66 -6.20 -4.14
N SER A 174 28.35 -7.33 -3.98
CA SER A 174 29.40 -7.80 -4.91
C SER A 174 28.94 -7.92 -6.36
N SER A 175 27.66 -8.14 -6.65
CA SER A 175 27.12 -8.18 -8.02
C SER A 175 27.37 -6.89 -8.83
N LEU A 176 27.60 -5.74 -8.17
CA LEU A 176 28.03 -4.51 -8.84
C LEU A 176 29.41 -4.63 -9.49
N ILE A 177 30.29 -5.53 -9.02
CA ILE A 177 31.61 -5.78 -9.64
C ILE A 177 31.45 -6.15 -11.12
N ALA A 178 30.32 -6.77 -11.50
CA ALA A 178 30.04 -7.07 -12.90
C ALA A 178 30.00 -5.83 -13.81
N LEU A 179 29.72 -4.64 -13.24
CA LEU A 179 29.72 -3.35 -13.93
C LEU A 179 31.13 -2.76 -14.13
N PHE A 180 32.08 -3.16 -13.28
CA PHE A 180 33.44 -2.61 -13.24
C PHE A 180 34.51 -3.48 -13.92
N ALA A 181 34.31 -4.80 -14.01
CA ALA A 181 35.36 -5.71 -14.45
C ALA A 181 35.52 -5.81 -16.00
N PRO A 182 36.73 -6.04 -16.54
CA PRO A 182 37.03 -6.20 -18.00
C PRO A 182 36.54 -7.54 -18.59
N PRO A 183 36.25 -7.68 -19.91
CA PRO A 183 36.98 -7.08 -21.04
C PRO A 183 36.45 -5.73 -21.51
N ASP A 184 35.14 -5.51 -21.47
CA ASP A 184 34.51 -4.23 -21.82
C ASP A 184 33.89 -3.64 -20.56
N THR A 185 34.57 -2.68 -19.94
CA THR A 185 34.07 -2.03 -18.71
C THR A 185 32.75 -1.32 -19.03
N ILE A 186 31.68 -1.67 -18.31
CA ILE A 186 30.35 -1.14 -18.59
C ILE A 186 30.30 0.33 -18.24
N LEU A 187 30.76 0.67 -17.03
CA LEU A 187 30.59 2.00 -16.45
C LEU A 187 31.22 3.14 -17.29
N PRO A 188 32.46 3.04 -17.82
CA PRO A 188 33.01 4.10 -18.68
C PRO A 188 32.23 4.27 -19.98
N ASN A 189 31.68 3.17 -20.51
CA ASN A 189 30.90 3.16 -21.74
C ASN A 189 29.43 3.56 -21.53
N LEU A 190 28.96 3.68 -20.28
CA LEU A 190 27.63 4.22 -19.96
C LEU A 190 27.56 5.74 -20.18
N PHE A 191 28.68 6.44 -19.99
CA PHE A 191 28.81 7.88 -20.15
C PHE A 191 29.21 8.25 -21.58
N ASP A 192 28.40 7.78 -22.54
CA ASP A 192 28.57 8.06 -23.98
C ASP A 192 28.41 9.55 -24.34
N SER A 193 27.89 10.36 -23.41
CA SER A 193 27.60 11.78 -23.58
C SER A 193 27.92 12.56 -22.30
N ASN A 194 28.37 13.80 -22.47
CA ASN A 194 28.64 14.71 -21.35
C ASN A 194 27.39 14.93 -20.49
N GLU A 195 26.20 14.93 -21.11
CA GLU A 195 24.92 15.11 -20.40
C GLU A 195 24.68 14.01 -19.36
N LYS A 196 24.90 12.74 -19.73
CA LYS A 196 24.75 11.61 -18.81
C LYS A 196 25.77 11.67 -17.67
N LEU A 197 27.02 12.03 -17.97
CA LEU A 197 28.06 12.18 -16.96
C LEU A 197 27.73 13.31 -15.97
N ILE A 198 27.37 14.49 -16.47
CA ILE A 198 27.00 15.64 -15.65
C ILE A 198 25.79 15.31 -14.76
N SER A 199 24.77 14.65 -15.32
CA SER A 199 23.58 14.27 -14.56
C SER A 199 23.90 13.29 -13.43
N MET A 200 24.78 12.31 -13.69
CA MET A 200 25.21 11.36 -12.66
C MET A 200 26.05 12.02 -11.56
N VAL A 201 27.02 12.85 -11.93
CA VAL A 201 27.85 13.58 -10.96
C VAL A 201 26.98 14.53 -10.11
N ALA A 202 26.02 15.22 -10.73
CA ALA A 202 25.12 16.11 -10.01
C ALA A 202 24.28 15.37 -8.95
N ILE A 203 23.75 14.19 -9.26
CA ILE A 203 23.00 13.38 -8.26
C ILE A 203 23.91 12.83 -7.16
N LEU A 204 25.13 12.41 -7.48
CA LEU A 204 26.09 11.99 -6.46
C LEU A 204 26.46 13.13 -5.50
N LEU A 205 26.63 14.35 -6.01
CA LEU A 205 26.85 15.53 -5.16
C LEU A 205 25.62 15.86 -4.31
N LEU A 206 24.42 15.74 -4.89
CA LEU A 206 23.17 16.00 -4.18
C LEU A 206 22.93 15.02 -3.02
N THR A 207 23.49 13.81 -3.08
CA THR A 207 23.42 12.80 -2.01
C THR A 207 23.96 13.33 -0.68
N TYR A 208 24.94 14.25 -0.70
CA TYR A 208 25.47 14.86 0.54
C TYR A 208 24.51 15.87 1.18
N VAL A 209 23.55 16.37 0.40
CA VAL A 209 22.57 17.40 0.84
C VAL A 209 21.23 16.75 1.23
N ILE A 210 20.92 15.57 0.69
CA ILE A 210 19.71 14.82 1.03
C ILE A 210 19.88 14.24 2.43
N GLN A 211 18.92 14.53 3.32
CA GLN A 211 18.97 14.11 4.72
C GLN A 211 18.77 12.60 4.88
N ASP A 212 17.81 12.01 4.15
CA ASP A 212 17.54 10.57 4.22
C ASP A 212 18.41 9.75 3.25
N VAL A 213 19.14 8.77 3.80
CA VAL A 213 20.05 7.89 3.05
C VAL A 213 19.30 7.01 2.05
N THR A 214 18.09 6.55 2.39
CA THR A 214 17.28 5.67 1.53
C THR A 214 16.88 6.41 0.24
N VAL A 215 16.39 7.64 0.38
CA VAL A 215 16.02 8.49 -0.76
C VAL A 215 17.24 8.79 -1.62
N ALA A 216 18.37 9.14 -1.01
CA ALA A 216 19.59 9.46 -1.74
C ALA A 216 20.10 8.27 -2.58
N VAL A 217 20.13 7.06 -1.99
CA VAL A 217 20.50 5.83 -2.69
C VAL A 217 19.52 5.50 -3.82
N LEU A 218 18.22 5.66 -3.59
CA LEU A 218 17.18 5.41 -4.59
C LEU A 218 17.32 6.34 -5.81
N LEU A 219 17.60 7.63 -5.60
CA LEU A 219 17.85 8.58 -6.69
C LEU A 219 19.13 8.24 -7.47
N CYS A 220 20.20 7.80 -6.79
CA CYS A 220 21.41 7.33 -7.46
C CYS A 220 21.12 6.09 -8.34
N ILE A 221 20.35 5.14 -7.84
CA ILE A 221 19.93 3.95 -8.60
C ILE A 221 19.11 4.36 -9.82
N LEU A 222 18.12 5.23 -9.67
CA LEU A 222 17.29 5.69 -10.78
C LEU A 222 18.09 6.46 -11.83
N MET A 223 19.08 7.27 -11.41
CA MET A 223 19.97 7.95 -12.34
C MET A 223 20.89 6.97 -13.07
N LEU A 224 21.46 5.97 -12.37
CA LEU A 224 22.25 4.91 -12.99
C LEU A 224 21.45 4.15 -14.05
N LEU A 225 20.20 3.81 -13.73
CA LEU A 225 19.29 3.12 -14.65
C LEU A 225 18.95 3.99 -15.86
N LYS A 226 18.66 5.28 -15.64
CA LYS A 226 18.44 6.24 -16.73
C LYS A 226 19.64 6.33 -17.67
N VAL A 227 20.83 6.54 -17.12
CA VAL A 227 22.09 6.62 -17.88
C VAL A 227 22.39 5.32 -18.64
N SER A 228 21.97 4.17 -18.09
CA SER A 228 22.17 2.85 -18.70
C SER A 228 21.36 2.62 -19.98
N VAL A 229 20.33 3.42 -20.26
CA VAL A 229 19.57 3.33 -21.50
C VAL A 229 20.41 3.82 -22.68
N ARG A 230 20.64 2.95 -23.65
CA ARG A 230 21.42 3.28 -24.85
C ARG A 230 20.56 3.97 -25.90
N SER A 231 20.98 5.15 -26.35
CA SER A 231 20.38 5.84 -27.49
C SER A 231 20.96 5.25 -28.78
N SER A 232 20.18 4.50 -29.55
CA SER A 232 20.62 4.02 -30.88
C SER A 232 20.30 5.08 -31.92
N SER A 233 21.30 5.52 -32.69
CA SER A 233 21.17 6.47 -33.80
C SER A 233 20.60 5.87 -35.10
N SER A 234 19.92 4.71 -35.04
CA SER A 234 19.33 4.08 -36.22
C SER A 234 17.81 4.36 -36.30
N ASN A 235 17.41 5.05 -37.37
CA ASN A 235 16.08 5.63 -37.65
C ASN A 235 14.84 4.72 -37.51
N GLN A 236 14.98 3.44 -37.15
CA GLN A 236 13.88 2.48 -37.08
C GLN A 236 13.59 1.98 -35.65
N SER A 237 14.44 2.32 -34.65
CA SER A 237 14.28 1.92 -33.24
C SER A 237 13.91 3.07 -32.28
N ASN A 238 13.72 4.29 -32.80
CA ASN A 238 13.57 5.52 -32.00
C ASN A 238 12.41 5.51 -30.99
N ASN A 239 11.32 4.77 -31.25
CA ASN A 239 10.13 4.83 -30.40
C ASN A 239 10.20 3.96 -29.13
N GLU A 240 10.93 2.84 -29.11
CA GLU A 240 10.98 1.99 -27.92
C GLU A 240 12.02 2.47 -26.89
N ASN A 241 13.18 2.94 -27.36
CA ASN A 241 14.25 3.45 -26.49
C ASN A 241 13.98 4.85 -25.95
N SER A 242 13.28 5.72 -26.69
CA SER A 242 12.83 7.01 -26.14
C SER A 242 11.81 6.84 -25.01
N ASN A 243 10.99 5.78 -25.05
CA ASN A 243 10.01 5.52 -24.00
C ASN A 243 10.65 4.97 -22.71
N SER A 244 11.78 4.25 -22.80
CA SER A 244 12.49 3.73 -21.62
C SER A 244 13.32 4.79 -20.90
N ASP A 245 13.92 5.75 -21.61
CA ASP A 245 14.60 6.91 -20.99
C ASP A 245 13.59 7.81 -20.22
N ASN A 246 12.43 8.08 -20.84
CA ASN A 246 11.36 8.82 -20.19
C ASN A 246 10.79 8.08 -18.98
N PHE A 247 10.78 6.75 -18.98
CA PHE A 247 10.28 5.95 -17.86
C PHE A 247 11.07 6.19 -16.56
N TRP A 248 12.41 6.15 -16.62
CA TRP A 248 13.24 6.37 -15.43
C TRP A 248 13.15 7.80 -14.91
N SER A 249 13.00 8.78 -15.82
CA SER A 249 12.75 10.17 -15.44
C SER A 249 11.42 10.32 -14.71
N VAL A 250 10.34 9.68 -15.19
CA VAL A 250 9.03 9.69 -14.50
C VAL A 250 9.11 8.96 -13.17
N ALA A 251 9.79 7.81 -13.08
CA ALA A 251 9.97 7.10 -11.82
C ALA A 251 10.70 7.95 -10.78
N ALA A 252 11.74 8.69 -11.19
CA ALA A 252 12.45 9.62 -10.33
C ALA A 252 11.57 10.80 -9.88
N VAL A 253 10.79 11.38 -10.79
CA VAL A 253 9.82 12.43 -10.43
C VAL A 253 8.84 11.92 -9.37
N ILE A 254 8.30 10.70 -9.53
CA ILE A 254 7.40 10.09 -8.54
C ILE A 254 8.10 10.00 -7.18
N VAL A 255 9.30 9.42 -7.12
CA VAL A 255 10.07 9.27 -5.87
C VAL A 255 10.39 10.63 -5.24
N ILE A 256 10.83 11.62 -6.01
CA ILE A 256 11.18 12.94 -5.49
C ILE A 256 9.94 13.61 -4.89
N LEU A 257 8.81 13.58 -5.61
CA LEU A 257 7.57 14.20 -5.14
C LEU A 257 7.04 13.52 -3.88
N THR A 258 7.00 12.17 -3.84
CA THR A 258 6.53 11.43 -2.67
C THR A 258 7.47 11.55 -1.48
N ALA A 259 8.79 11.56 -1.70
CA ALA A 259 9.79 11.78 -0.64
C ALA A 259 9.72 13.20 -0.07
N THR A 260 9.52 14.21 -0.93
CA THR A 260 9.32 15.61 -0.47
C THR A 260 8.09 15.69 0.40
N TYR A 261 7.05 14.96 0.01
CA TYR A 261 5.79 14.91 0.74
C TYR A 261 5.90 14.20 2.09
N ALA A 262 6.69 13.14 2.15
CA ALA A 262 7.02 12.45 3.40
C ALA A 262 8.07 13.19 4.25
N PHE A 263 8.46 14.42 3.87
CA PHE A 263 9.48 15.22 4.54
C PHE A 263 10.87 14.58 4.61
N LEU A 264 11.17 13.62 3.72
CA LEU A 264 12.47 12.94 3.64
C LEU A 264 13.52 13.70 2.82
N ILE A 265 13.06 14.67 2.00
CA ILE A 265 13.92 15.56 1.21
C ILE A 265 13.37 16.98 1.27
N GLU A 266 14.24 17.96 1.48
CA GLU A 266 13.86 19.37 1.46
C GLU A 266 13.40 19.82 0.07
N VAL A 267 12.43 20.74 0.03
CA VAL A 267 11.82 21.25 -1.21
C VAL A 267 12.88 21.80 -2.19
N PHE A 268 13.91 22.49 -1.68
CA PHE A 268 14.97 23.04 -2.52
C PHE A 268 15.81 21.94 -3.18
N SER A 269 16.26 20.95 -2.38
CA SER A 269 17.00 19.78 -2.85
C SER A 269 16.18 18.94 -3.84
N ALA A 270 14.88 18.79 -3.59
CA ALA A 270 13.93 18.15 -4.50
C ALA A 270 13.81 18.91 -5.83
N GLY A 271 13.75 20.25 -5.79
CA GLY A 271 13.77 21.10 -6.98
C GLY A 271 15.02 20.89 -7.84
N ILE A 272 16.20 20.82 -7.22
CA ILE A 272 17.46 20.52 -7.92
C ILE A 272 17.42 19.10 -8.50
N ALA A 273 16.98 18.10 -7.73
CA ALA A 273 16.86 16.72 -8.21
C ALA A 273 15.96 16.63 -9.45
N LEU A 274 14.78 17.26 -9.41
CA LEU A 274 13.84 17.30 -10.53
C LEU A 274 14.47 17.93 -11.77
N LEU A 275 15.17 19.05 -11.61
CA LEU A 275 15.89 19.68 -12.70
C LEU A 275 16.94 18.73 -13.29
N VAL A 276 17.77 18.09 -12.47
CA VAL A 276 18.79 17.15 -12.96
C VAL A 276 18.17 15.97 -13.72
N PHE A 277 17.03 15.43 -13.28
CA PHE A 277 16.33 14.37 -13.99
C PHE A 277 15.61 14.83 -15.27
N LEU A 278 15.13 16.06 -15.33
CA LEU A 278 14.31 16.56 -16.44
C LEU A 278 15.08 17.44 -17.45
N TRP A 279 16.26 17.95 -17.12
CA TRP A 279 17.00 18.88 -17.98
C TRP A 279 17.28 18.34 -19.40
N PRO A 280 17.56 17.04 -19.65
CA PRO A 280 17.80 16.57 -21.01
C PRO A 280 16.52 16.61 -21.86
N ILE A 281 15.36 16.50 -21.21
CA ILE A 281 14.05 16.63 -21.87
C ILE A 281 13.78 18.11 -22.18
N LEU A 282 14.16 19.02 -21.29
CA LEU A 282 13.97 20.46 -21.47
C LEU A 282 14.88 21.04 -22.56
N LEU A 283 16.06 20.46 -22.78
CA LEU A 283 17.02 20.91 -23.79
C LEU A 283 16.82 20.30 -25.18
N LYS A 284 16.04 19.22 -25.31
CA LYS A 284 15.66 18.71 -26.63
C LYS A 284 14.81 19.78 -27.32
N GLU A 285 15.38 20.45 -28.31
CA GLU A 285 14.63 21.28 -29.25
C GLU A 285 13.54 20.39 -29.85
N SER A 286 12.27 20.70 -29.54
CA SER A 286 11.15 20.04 -30.19
C SER A 286 11.11 20.53 -31.63
N ASP A 287 11.47 19.68 -32.59
CA ASP A 287 11.37 19.95 -34.04
C ASP A 287 9.93 20.32 -34.49
N GLU A 288 8.94 20.22 -33.60
CA GLU A 288 7.59 20.74 -33.77
C GLU A 288 7.25 21.72 -32.64
N GLU A 289 7.07 23.00 -32.97
CA GLU A 289 6.33 23.97 -32.15
C GLU A 289 4.86 23.49 -32.02
N GLN A 290 4.61 22.43 -31.25
CA GLN A 290 3.26 22.04 -30.91
C GLN A 290 2.70 23.08 -29.96
N SER A 291 1.73 23.87 -30.44
CA SER A 291 1.01 24.83 -29.63
C SER A 291 0.40 24.13 -28.42
N LEU A 292 0.27 24.82 -27.28
CA LEU A 292 -0.51 24.33 -26.13
C LEU A 292 -1.92 23.88 -26.56
N LYS A 293 -2.49 24.54 -27.58
CA LYS A 293 -3.76 24.17 -28.20
C LYS A 293 -3.71 22.78 -28.84
N ASP A 294 -2.63 22.43 -29.51
CA ASP A 294 -2.47 21.12 -30.16
C ASP A 294 -2.31 20.03 -29.10
N ARG A 295 -1.54 20.27 -28.04
CA ARG A 295 -1.44 19.33 -26.90
C ARG A 295 -2.79 19.12 -26.21
N LEU A 296 -3.54 20.18 -25.93
CA LEU A 296 -4.89 20.08 -25.35
C LEU A 296 -5.86 19.36 -26.30
N SER A 297 -5.72 19.55 -27.61
CA SER A 297 -6.52 18.83 -28.61
C SER A 297 -6.23 17.33 -28.61
N GLN A 298 -4.98 16.92 -28.33
CA GLN A 298 -4.60 15.51 -28.20
C GLN A 298 -5.29 14.85 -27.01
N PHE A 299 -5.44 15.54 -25.87
CA PHE A 299 -6.21 15.04 -24.72
C PHE A 299 -7.72 14.90 -25.02
N CYS A 300 -8.23 15.60 -26.03
CA CYS A 300 -9.61 15.44 -26.53
C CYS A 300 -9.75 14.25 -27.51
N SER A 301 -8.64 13.62 -27.90
CA SER A 301 -8.64 12.46 -28.77
C SER A 301 -9.00 11.19 -28.00
N ARG A 302 -9.88 10.37 -28.59
CA ARG A 302 -10.26 9.07 -28.01
C ARG A 302 -9.05 8.17 -27.80
N LYS A 303 -8.08 8.18 -28.72
CA LYS A 303 -6.90 7.32 -28.67
C LYS A 303 -6.09 7.58 -27.41
N GLU A 304 -5.81 8.85 -27.11
CA GLU A 304 -5.04 9.21 -25.91
C GLU A 304 -5.86 9.03 -24.63
N GLN A 305 -7.13 9.40 -24.61
CA GLN A 305 -8.01 9.15 -23.43
C GLN A 305 -8.04 7.67 -23.05
N GLN A 306 -8.22 6.79 -24.04
CA GLN A 306 -8.20 5.35 -23.81
C GLN A 306 -6.79 4.85 -23.49
N ARG A 307 -5.72 5.48 -23.97
CA ARG A 307 -4.36 5.15 -23.55
C ARG A 307 -4.19 5.48 -22.06
N LEU A 308 -4.47 6.71 -21.65
CA LEU A 308 -4.34 7.17 -20.26
C LEU A 308 -5.16 6.32 -19.30
N ALA A 309 -6.46 6.12 -19.58
CA ALA A 309 -7.33 5.31 -18.73
C ALA A 309 -6.81 3.88 -18.53
N ARG A 310 -6.13 3.33 -19.54
CA ARG A 310 -5.58 1.98 -19.53
C ARG A 310 -4.23 1.86 -18.82
N TYR A 311 -3.46 2.95 -18.75
CA TYR A 311 -2.19 3.03 -18.00
C TYR A 311 -2.38 3.57 -16.58
N ALA A 312 -3.53 4.17 -16.27
CA ALA A 312 -3.84 4.76 -14.98
C ALA A 312 -3.58 3.80 -13.80
N PRO A 313 -3.98 2.50 -13.83
CA PRO A 313 -3.70 1.60 -12.70
C PRO A 313 -2.20 1.42 -12.43
N ILE A 314 -1.36 1.47 -13.47
CA ILE A 314 0.09 1.34 -13.33
C ILE A 314 0.69 2.62 -12.74
N VAL A 315 0.34 3.78 -13.30
CA VAL A 315 0.91 5.07 -12.88
C VAL A 315 0.43 5.44 -11.48
N ILE A 316 -0.89 5.37 -11.24
CA ILE A 316 -1.48 5.69 -9.94
C ILE A 316 -1.02 4.68 -8.89
N GLY A 317 -0.98 3.39 -9.22
CA GLY A 317 -0.46 2.37 -8.32
C GLY A 317 1.01 2.56 -7.98
N ALA A 318 1.84 3.02 -8.92
CA ALA A 318 3.25 3.31 -8.66
C ALA A 318 3.44 4.53 -7.76
N ILE A 319 2.63 5.59 -7.97
CA ILE A 319 2.58 6.75 -7.08
C ILE A 319 2.15 6.32 -5.68
N PHE A 320 1.07 5.54 -5.57
CA PHE A 320 0.55 5.06 -4.30
C PHE A 320 1.54 4.15 -3.56
N LEU A 321 2.19 3.23 -4.27
CA LEU A 321 3.26 2.38 -3.73
C LEU A 321 4.41 3.23 -3.19
N SER A 322 4.89 4.18 -3.99
CA SER A 322 6.00 5.06 -3.60
C SER A 322 5.62 5.94 -2.41
N LEU A 323 4.43 6.56 -2.43
CA LEU A 323 3.92 7.38 -1.33
C LEU A 323 3.83 6.57 -0.04
N THR A 324 3.20 5.39 -0.11
CA THR A 324 3.01 4.52 1.05
C THR A 324 4.35 4.09 1.65
N TRP A 325 5.32 3.74 0.78
CA TRP A 325 6.64 3.34 1.25
C TRP A 325 7.44 4.51 1.85
N MET A 326 7.40 5.70 1.23
CA MET A 326 8.07 6.90 1.77
C MET A 326 7.46 7.34 3.11
N LEU A 327 6.12 7.35 3.22
CA LEU A 327 5.44 7.68 4.47
C LEU A 327 5.83 6.72 5.59
N MET A 328 5.92 5.42 5.29
CA MET A 328 6.34 4.42 6.28
C MET A 328 7.81 4.57 6.71
N ILE A 329 8.70 4.99 5.81
CA ILE A 329 10.09 5.32 6.15
C ILE A 329 10.13 6.55 7.06
N ALA A 330 9.27 7.55 6.82
CA ALA A 330 9.20 8.78 7.62
C ALA A 330 8.46 8.61 8.96
N SER A 331 7.45 7.74 9.02
CA SER A 331 6.55 7.56 10.17
C SER A 331 7.13 6.57 11.19
N ILE A 332 8.38 6.79 11.58
CA ILE A 332 9.09 5.91 12.51
C ILE A 332 8.48 5.99 13.91
N ASP A 333 8.01 7.18 14.31
CA ASP A 333 7.52 7.45 15.67
C ASP A 333 5.99 7.60 15.76
N GLY A 334 5.23 7.35 14.68
CA GLY A 334 3.75 7.35 14.69
C GLY A 334 3.08 7.50 13.33
N ALA A 335 1.88 6.93 13.17
CA ALA A 335 1.14 6.94 11.90
C ALA A 335 0.56 8.32 11.55
N SER A 336 0.72 8.76 10.29
CA SER A 336 0.14 10.01 9.77
C SER A 336 -1.17 9.76 9.00
N LEU A 337 -2.22 9.36 9.72
CA LEU A 337 -3.50 8.91 9.15
C LEU A 337 -4.18 9.97 8.26
N ALA A 338 -4.29 11.19 8.77
CA ALA A 338 -4.89 12.31 8.05
C ALA A 338 -4.17 12.59 6.72
N MET A 339 -2.84 12.42 6.71
CA MET A 339 -2.01 12.61 5.52
C MET A 339 -2.30 11.53 4.48
N HIS A 340 -2.34 10.26 4.88
CA HIS A 340 -2.61 9.17 3.93
C HIS A 340 -4.01 9.28 3.29
N GLU A 341 -5.03 9.63 4.07
CA GLU A 341 -6.40 9.85 3.56
C GLU A 341 -6.49 11.07 2.65
N MET A 342 -5.89 12.20 3.05
CA MET A 342 -5.88 13.42 2.25
C MET A 342 -5.18 13.24 0.89
N PHE A 343 -4.06 12.51 0.83
CA PHE A 343 -3.31 12.31 -0.42
C PHE A 343 -3.78 11.10 -1.22
N GLY A 344 -4.35 10.10 -0.55
CA GLY A 344 -5.05 8.99 -1.19
C GLY A 344 -6.27 9.47 -1.98
N GLY A 345 -6.99 10.48 -1.47
CA GLY A 345 -8.18 11.05 -2.10
C GLY A 345 -7.99 11.40 -3.59
N PRO A 346 -7.07 12.30 -3.96
CA PRO A 346 -6.80 12.63 -5.36
C PRO A 346 -6.43 11.42 -6.23
N LEU A 347 -5.69 10.43 -5.68
CA LEU A 347 -5.34 9.21 -6.40
C LEU A 347 -6.58 8.35 -6.69
N ILE A 348 -7.46 8.20 -5.69
CA ILE A 348 -8.75 7.50 -5.82
C ILE A 348 -9.65 8.22 -6.84
N LEU A 349 -9.69 9.56 -6.82
CA LEU A 349 -10.42 10.35 -7.81
C LEU A 349 -9.92 10.08 -9.23
N LEU A 350 -8.61 10.00 -9.42
CA LEU A 350 -8.00 9.68 -10.72
C LEU A 350 -8.35 8.25 -11.17
N VAL A 351 -8.42 7.28 -10.26
CA VAL A 351 -8.89 5.92 -10.56
C VAL A 351 -10.35 5.94 -11.03
N ALA A 352 -11.23 6.64 -10.30
CA ALA A 352 -12.64 6.77 -10.66
C ALA A 352 -12.80 7.47 -12.03
N ALA A 353 -12.05 8.55 -12.26
CA ALA A 353 -12.03 9.27 -13.54
C ALA A 353 -11.52 8.40 -14.70
N ALA A 354 -10.49 7.56 -14.47
CA ALA A 354 -9.98 6.63 -15.46
C ALA A 354 -11.01 5.54 -15.82
N LEU A 355 -11.69 4.98 -14.82
CA LEU A 355 -12.75 3.99 -15.01
C LEU A 355 -13.96 4.59 -15.75
N ALA A 356 -14.40 5.79 -15.36
CA ALA A 356 -15.44 6.55 -16.06
C ALA A 356 -15.04 6.79 -17.53
N THR A 357 -13.85 7.32 -17.78
CA THR A 357 -13.33 7.58 -19.13
C THR A 357 -13.26 6.33 -19.98
N TYR A 358 -12.83 5.19 -19.41
CA TYR A 358 -12.80 3.91 -20.12
C TYR A 358 -14.22 3.45 -20.48
N SER A 359 -15.15 3.55 -19.53
CA SER A 359 -16.54 3.11 -19.71
C SER A 359 -17.33 3.97 -20.72
N TRP A 360 -17.00 5.26 -20.82
CA TRP A 360 -17.66 6.19 -21.74
C TRP A 360 -17.23 6.08 -23.19
N LYS A 361 -16.30 5.18 -23.51
CA LYS A 361 -15.75 5.04 -24.87
C LYS A 361 -16.86 4.97 -25.93
N ASP A 362 -17.96 4.26 -25.72
CA ASP A 362 -18.99 4.10 -26.76
C ASP A 362 -20.23 5.00 -26.54
N THR A 363 -20.20 5.87 -25.54
CA THR A 363 -21.39 6.60 -25.06
C THR A 363 -21.23 8.11 -25.13
N VAL A 364 -20.03 8.63 -24.84
CA VAL A 364 -19.74 10.07 -24.81
C VAL A 364 -18.78 10.41 -25.96
N PRO A 365 -19.04 11.49 -26.72
CA PRO A 365 -18.07 11.96 -27.71
C PRO A 365 -16.78 12.43 -27.01
N SER A 366 -15.61 12.04 -27.54
CA SER A 366 -14.32 12.25 -26.84
C SER A 366 -14.02 13.70 -26.49
N ARG A 367 -14.51 14.65 -27.28
CA ARG A 367 -14.39 16.10 -27.02
C ARG A 367 -15.03 16.55 -25.71
N TRP A 368 -16.07 15.85 -25.23
CA TRP A 368 -16.81 16.22 -24.03
C TRP A 368 -16.22 15.59 -22.75
N ILE A 369 -15.45 14.51 -22.88
CA ILE A 369 -14.94 13.77 -21.71
C ILE A 369 -14.12 14.67 -20.77
N PRO A 370 -13.12 15.46 -21.23
CA PRO A 370 -12.36 16.33 -20.32
C PRO A 370 -13.24 17.36 -19.61
N LEU A 371 -14.24 17.91 -20.31
CA LEU A 371 -15.18 18.88 -19.74
C LEU A 371 -16.06 18.24 -18.67
N LEU A 372 -16.57 17.02 -18.91
CA LEU A 372 -17.37 16.30 -17.92
C LEU A 372 -16.55 15.95 -16.68
N LEU A 373 -15.30 15.47 -16.87
CA LEU A 373 -14.41 15.16 -15.75
C LEU A 373 -14.17 16.40 -14.90
N LEU A 374 -13.83 17.54 -15.52
CA LEU A 374 -13.67 18.81 -14.83
C LEU A 374 -14.98 19.26 -14.16
N GLY A 375 -16.11 19.09 -14.84
CA GLY A 375 -17.43 19.45 -14.32
C GLY A 375 -17.79 18.70 -13.04
N PHE A 376 -17.48 17.40 -12.94
CA PHE A 376 -17.71 16.62 -11.71
C PHE A 376 -16.77 17.02 -10.56
N ILE A 377 -15.53 17.39 -10.87
CA ILE A 377 -14.59 17.92 -9.86
C ILE A 377 -15.11 19.26 -9.32
N VAL A 378 -15.49 20.18 -10.21
CA VAL A 378 -16.06 21.48 -9.84
C VAL A 378 -17.36 21.31 -9.06
N LEU A 379 -18.22 20.36 -9.45
CA LEU A 379 -19.44 20.04 -8.72
C LEU A 379 -19.12 19.56 -7.30
N GLY A 380 -18.14 18.67 -7.14
CA GLY A 380 -17.73 18.20 -5.81
C GLY A 380 -17.24 19.33 -4.90
N ILE A 381 -16.35 20.18 -5.42
CA ILE A 381 -15.86 21.37 -4.70
C ILE A 381 -17.02 22.32 -4.36
N PHE A 382 -17.96 22.52 -5.27
CA PHE A 382 -19.11 23.39 -5.02
C PHE A 382 -20.06 22.83 -3.95
N LEU A 383 -20.31 21.52 -3.95
CA LEU A 383 -21.20 20.88 -2.95
C LEU A 383 -20.57 20.83 -1.56
N GLY A 384 -19.27 20.51 -1.48
CA GLY A 384 -18.51 20.46 -0.22
C GLY A 384 -18.12 21.85 0.28
N ALA A 385 -17.16 22.48 -0.39
CA ALA A 385 -16.51 23.69 0.13
C ALA A 385 -17.37 24.96 0.03
N ILE A 386 -18.31 25.04 -0.91
CA ILE A 386 -19.12 26.26 -1.12
C ILE A 386 -20.50 26.14 -0.45
N LEU A 387 -21.23 25.05 -0.71
CA LEU A 387 -22.56 24.85 -0.12
C LEU A 387 -22.53 24.20 1.27
N ASN A 388 -21.41 23.57 1.65
CA ASN A 388 -21.25 22.85 2.92
C ASN A 388 -22.43 21.93 3.24
N ILE A 389 -22.82 21.11 2.25
CA ILE A 389 -23.94 20.18 2.43
C ILE A 389 -23.49 19.07 3.41
N PRO A 390 -24.15 18.91 4.56
CA PRO A 390 -23.76 17.92 5.55
C PRO A 390 -23.93 16.51 4.99
N LEU A 391 -22.94 15.66 5.26
CA LEU A 391 -22.99 14.23 5.00
C LEU A 391 -23.14 13.49 6.33
N ALA A 392 -23.48 12.20 6.28
CA ALA A 392 -23.51 11.36 7.48
C ALA A 392 -22.11 11.23 8.10
N GLY A 393 -22.07 10.91 9.40
CA GLY A 393 -20.82 10.83 10.16
C GLY A 393 -20.22 12.21 10.45
N ASP A 394 -18.91 12.26 10.61
CA ASP A 394 -18.14 13.41 11.05
C ASP A 394 -17.76 14.33 9.88
N SER A 395 -18.74 14.68 9.05
CA SER A 395 -18.47 15.46 7.83
C SER A 395 -17.85 16.83 8.11
N ASN A 396 -18.10 17.38 9.30
CA ASN A 396 -17.58 18.68 9.72
C ASN A 396 -16.21 18.61 10.41
N ALA A 397 -15.70 17.40 10.71
CA ALA A 397 -14.39 17.26 11.31
C ALA A 397 -13.29 17.69 10.32
N GLN A 398 -12.21 18.27 10.86
CA GLN A 398 -11.15 18.87 10.06
C GLN A 398 -10.03 17.86 9.76
N PHE A 399 -9.64 17.75 8.50
CA PHE A 399 -8.38 17.10 8.10
C PHE A 399 -7.17 18.03 8.23
N SER A 400 -7.41 19.33 8.04
CA SER A 400 -6.42 20.40 8.15
C SER A 400 -7.15 21.71 8.46
N ASP A 401 -6.40 22.78 8.73
CA ASP A 401 -6.94 24.12 9.01
C ASP A 401 -7.94 24.63 7.94
N VAL A 402 -7.89 24.07 6.72
CA VAL A 402 -8.67 24.55 5.56
C VAL A 402 -9.62 23.49 4.98
N VAL A 403 -9.40 22.21 5.23
CA VAL A 403 -10.12 21.12 4.55
C VAL A 403 -10.82 20.22 5.57
N THR A 404 -12.13 20.02 5.40
CA THR A 404 -12.94 19.10 6.21
C THR A 404 -13.03 17.71 5.59
N ARG A 405 -13.46 16.71 6.38
CA ARG A 405 -13.75 15.36 5.89
C ARG A 405 -14.87 15.36 4.84
N GLY A 406 -15.88 16.20 5.03
CA GLY A 406 -16.98 16.43 4.09
C GLY A 406 -16.50 16.95 2.74
N ASP A 407 -15.52 17.86 2.71
CA ASP A 407 -14.94 18.38 1.46
C ASP A 407 -14.29 17.28 0.63
N VAL A 408 -13.51 16.41 1.28
CA VAL A 408 -12.85 15.27 0.63
C VAL A 408 -13.90 14.29 0.11
N ALA A 409 -14.92 13.97 0.91
CA ALA A 409 -16.00 13.08 0.50
C ALA A 409 -16.76 13.64 -0.73
N TRP A 410 -17.14 14.92 -0.71
CA TRP A 410 -17.82 15.58 -1.83
C TRP A 410 -16.95 15.72 -3.07
N LEU A 411 -15.63 15.85 -2.94
CA LEU A 411 -14.72 15.83 -4.07
C LEU A 411 -14.75 14.47 -4.81
N LEU A 412 -14.89 13.36 -4.06
CA LEU A 412 -14.86 12.00 -4.59
C LEU A 412 -16.21 11.50 -5.11
N LEU A 413 -17.28 11.73 -4.35
CA LEU A 413 -18.60 11.12 -4.57
C LEU A 413 -19.18 11.35 -5.97
N PRO A 414 -19.23 12.58 -6.54
CA PRO A 414 -19.84 12.80 -7.84
C PRO A 414 -19.23 11.97 -8.97
N MET A 415 -17.89 11.85 -9.00
CA MET A 415 -17.20 11.05 -10.00
C MET A 415 -17.52 9.56 -9.83
N MET A 416 -17.50 9.06 -8.59
CA MET A 416 -17.78 7.65 -8.31
C MET A 416 -19.23 7.28 -8.64
N VAL A 417 -20.20 8.10 -8.23
CA VAL A 417 -21.63 7.87 -8.49
C VAL A 417 -21.92 7.79 -9.98
N VAL A 418 -21.28 8.63 -10.80
CA VAL A 418 -21.47 8.61 -12.26
C VAL A 418 -20.70 7.47 -12.93
N ALA A 419 -19.58 7.02 -12.36
CA ALA A 419 -18.83 5.86 -12.86
C ALA A 419 -19.61 4.53 -12.72
N ILE A 420 -20.47 4.40 -11.70
CA ILE A 420 -21.27 3.19 -11.46
C ILE A 420 -22.18 2.82 -12.66
N PRO A 421 -23.13 3.66 -13.10
CA PRO A 421 -24.04 3.30 -14.18
C PRO A 421 -23.32 3.11 -15.52
N SER A 422 -22.22 3.84 -15.76
CA SER A 422 -21.45 3.69 -16.99
C SER A 422 -20.68 2.36 -17.03
N LEU A 423 -20.12 1.91 -15.90
CA LEU A 423 -19.51 0.59 -15.78
C LEU A 423 -20.54 -0.54 -15.85
N ILE A 424 -21.69 -0.41 -15.17
CA ILE A 424 -22.77 -1.41 -15.23
C ILE A 424 -23.23 -1.61 -16.68
N ARG A 425 -23.42 -0.52 -17.43
CA ARG A 425 -23.74 -0.61 -18.86
C ARG A 425 -22.65 -1.36 -19.64
N LEU A 426 -21.39 -1.03 -19.43
CA LEU A 426 -20.28 -1.70 -20.12
C LEU A 426 -20.27 -3.21 -19.82
N VAL A 427 -20.51 -3.59 -18.57
CA VAL A 427 -20.64 -4.99 -18.14
C VAL A 427 -21.82 -5.65 -18.84
N TYR A 428 -22.98 -4.99 -18.89
CA TYR A 428 -24.17 -5.50 -19.58
C TYR A 428 -23.92 -5.74 -21.08
N ASP A 429 -23.33 -4.76 -21.78
CA ASP A 429 -23.03 -4.85 -23.21
C ASP A 429 -22.04 -5.99 -23.53
N LEU A 430 -21.02 -6.18 -22.68
CA LEU A 430 -20.05 -7.27 -22.83
C LEU A 430 -20.64 -8.64 -22.48
N SER A 431 -21.50 -8.70 -21.47
CA SER A 431 -22.17 -9.93 -21.05
C SER A 431 -23.14 -10.41 -22.13
N ARG A 432 -23.93 -9.51 -22.71
CA ARG A 432 -24.82 -9.80 -23.84
C ARG A 432 -24.06 -10.31 -25.06
N LYS A 433 -22.97 -9.65 -25.45
CA LYS A 433 -22.09 -10.10 -26.54
C LYS A 433 -21.44 -11.46 -26.29
N THR A 434 -21.28 -11.84 -25.03
CA THR A 434 -20.79 -13.16 -24.63
C THR A 434 -21.88 -14.21 -24.79
N ILE A 435 -23.14 -13.89 -24.50
CA ILE A 435 -24.28 -14.80 -24.73
C ILE A 435 -24.51 -15.03 -26.23
N ASP A 436 -24.47 -13.97 -27.04
CA ASP A 436 -24.75 -14.03 -28.49
C ASP A 436 -23.63 -14.75 -29.30
N GLY A 437 -22.43 -14.87 -28.74
CA GLY A 437 -21.27 -15.46 -29.42
C GLY A 437 -20.20 -15.86 -28.42
N TYR A 438 -20.50 -16.93 -27.67
CA TYR A 438 -19.72 -17.40 -26.52
C TYR A 438 -18.23 -17.52 -26.83
N SER A 439 -17.45 -16.73 -26.10
CA SER A 439 -16.00 -16.78 -26.11
C SER A 439 -15.50 -16.65 -24.67
N PRO A 440 -14.68 -17.59 -24.19
CA PRO A 440 -14.07 -17.51 -22.86
C PRO A 440 -13.26 -16.21 -22.65
N ALA A 441 -12.71 -15.62 -23.72
CA ALA A 441 -12.01 -14.34 -23.63
C ALA A 441 -12.98 -13.16 -23.38
N LYS A 442 -14.13 -13.15 -24.04
CA LYS A 442 -15.16 -12.12 -23.85
C LYS A 442 -15.81 -12.21 -22.46
N LEU A 443 -16.08 -13.44 -21.99
CA LEU A 443 -16.58 -13.69 -20.64
C LEU A 443 -15.62 -13.14 -19.58
N ARG A 444 -14.33 -13.47 -19.69
CA ARG A 444 -13.30 -12.94 -18.77
C ARG A 444 -13.24 -11.43 -18.76
N SER A 445 -13.36 -10.79 -19.93
CA SER A 445 -13.41 -9.33 -20.02
C SER A 445 -14.65 -8.76 -19.33
N ALA A 446 -15.83 -9.35 -19.52
CA ALA A 446 -17.06 -8.92 -18.87
C ALA A 446 -16.92 -9.01 -17.33
N LEU A 447 -16.48 -10.17 -16.83
CA LEU A 447 -16.25 -10.41 -15.40
C LEU A 447 -15.20 -9.48 -14.80
N ALA A 448 -14.12 -9.16 -15.53
CA ALA A 448 -13.12 -8.20 -15.06
C ALA A 448 -13.73 -6.79 -14.88
N HIS A 449 -14.64 -6.38 -15.75
CA HIS A 449 -15.38 -5.13 -15.57
C HIS A 449 -16.44 -5.22 -14.46
N THR A 450 -17.03 -6.39 -14.22
CA THR A 450 -17.89 -6.63 -13.05
C THR A 450 -17.12 -6.45 -11.75
N ALA A 451 -15.87 -6.95 -11.67
CA ALA A 451 -15.00 -6.70 -10.52
C ALA A 451 -14.75 -5.19 -10.30
N HIS A 452 -14.51 -4.41 -11.36
CA HIS A 452 -14.35 -2.96 -11.26
C HIS A 452 -15.62 -2.22 -10.77
N VAL A 453 -16.83 -2.71 -11.10
CA VAL A 453 -18.07 -2.19 -10.49
C VAL A 453 -18.05 -2.42 -8.99
N GLY A 454 -17.65 -3.62 -8.55
CA GLY A 454 -17.47 -3.93 -7.13
C GLY A 454 -16.48 -2.99 -6.44
N ILE A 455 -15.37 -2.64 -7.10
CA ILE A 455 -14.37 -1.68 -6.56
C ILE A 455 -14.99 -0.30 -6.34
N ILE A 456 -15.74 0.26 -7.30
CA ILE A 456 -16.36 1.57 -7.12
C ILE A 456 -17.41 1.54 -5.99
N LEU A 457 -18.22 0.48 -5.90
CA LEU A 457 -19.19 0.33 -4.82
C LEU A 457 -18.50 0.26 -3.44
N LEU A 458 -17.41 -0.50 -3.37
CA LEU A 458 -16.58 -0.61 -2.18
C LEU A 458 -15.99 0.75 -1.78
N LEU A 459 -15.47 1.52 -2.74
CA LEU A 459 -14.90 2.85 -2.48
C LEU A 459 -15.95 3.84 -2.00
N VAL A 460 -17.17 3.81 -2.57
CA VAL A 460 -18.29 4.62 -2.07
C VAL A 460 -18.62 4.25 -0.63
N GLY A 461 -18.69 2.96 -0.30
CA GLY A 461 -18.87 2.51 1.08
C GLY A 461 -17.76 2.96 2.02
N HIS A 462 -16.51 2.97 1.56
CA HIS A 462 -15.36 3.46 2.33
C HIS A 462 -15.40 4.97 2.59
N ILE A 463 -15.95 5.78 1.68
CA ILE A 463 -16.15 7.20 1.96
C ILE A 463 -17.00 7.37 3.23
N PHE A 464 -18.09 6.59 3.36
CA PHE A 464 -19.00 6.68 4.50
C PHE A 464 -18.54 5.96 5.77
N THR A 465 -17.73 4.91 5.65
CA THR A 465 -17.28 4.09 6.80
C THR A 465 -15.87 4.38 7.29
N THR A 466 -15.06 5.10 6.50
CA THR A 466 -13.67 5.44 6.85
C THR A 466 -13.37 6.92 6.69
N THR A 467 -13.67 7.55 5.55
CA THR A 467 -13.31 8.97 5.34
C THR A 467 -14.15 9.92 6.21
N LEU A 468 -15.45 9.66 6.31
CA LEU A 468 -16.41 10.45 7.09
C LEU A 468 -16.50 10.03 8.56
N VAL A 469 -15.61 9.17 9.05
CA VAL A 469 -15.62 8.77 10.48
C VAL A 469 -14.26 9.10 11.07
N ASP A 470 -14.24 10.12 11.93
CA ASP A 470 -13.07 10.53 12.68
C ASP A 470 -12.89 9.65 13.92
N ARG A 471 -12.01 8.67 13.79
CA ARG A 471 -11.72 7.71 14.87
C ARG A 471 -10.90 8.29 16.01
N THR A 472 -10.46 9.55 15.89
CA THR A 472 -9.73 10.26 16.95
C THR A 472 -10.62 11.21 17.74
N ASP A 473 -11.86 11.43 17.28
CA ASP A 473 -12.78 12.31 17.98
C ASP A 473 -13.34 11.64 19.25
N SER A 474 -13.18 12.35 20.37
CA SER A 474 -13.74 11.98 21.66
C SER A 474 -15.27 11.91 21.68
N SER A 475 -15.95 12.54 20.71
CA SER A 475 -17.42 12.51 20.61
C SER A 475 -18.00 11.10 20.44
N HIS A 476 -17.22 10.16 19.90
CA HIS A 476 -17.58 8.74 19.78
C HIS A 476 -17.46 7.96 21.10
N GLN A 477 -16.91 8.56 22.15
CA GLN A 477 -16.75 7.92 23.45
C GLN A 477 -17.96 8.18 24.34
N VAL A 478 -18.57 7.10 24.82
CA VAL A 478 -19.74 7.11 25.69
C VAL A 478 -19.38 6.39 26.98
N VAL A 479 -19.70 7.01 28.12
CA VAL A 479 -19.58 6.37 29.43
C VAL A 479 -20.98 5.94 29.85
N LEU A 480 -21.17 4.65 30.04
CA LEU A 480 -22.41 4.05 30.51
C LEU A 480 -22.25 3.70 31.98
N VAL A 481 -23.19 4.16 32.81
CA VAL A 481 -23.36 3.69 34.20
C VAL A 481 -24.36 2.54 34.17
N GLN A 482 -24.18 1.55 35.04
CA GLN A 482 -25.03 0.37 35.09
C GLN A 482 -26.50 0.76 35.30
N ASP A 483 -27.38 0.14 34.52
CA ASP A 483 -28.83 0.37 34.43
C ASP A 483 -29.26 1.79 34.01
N ASP A 484 -28.32 2.71 33.77
CA ASP A 484 -28.60 4.03 33.25
C ASP A 484 -28.66 4.02 31.72
N GLN A 485 -29.68 4.68 31.17
CA GLN A 485 -29.86 4.81 29.73
C GLN A 485 -29.21 6.09 29.21
N VAL A 486 -28.34 5.95 28.21
CA VAL A 486 -27.64 7.07 27.56
C VAL A 486 -27.99 7.12 26.08
N SER A 487 -28.35 8.30 25.59
CA SER A 487 -28.61 8.54 24.16
C SER A 487 -27.31 8.89 23.43
N HIS A 488 -27.06 8.22 22.31
CA HIS A 488 -25.90 8.49 21.44
C HIS A 488 -26.28 8.22 19.97
N GLU A 489 -26.13 9.23 19.10
CA GLU A 489 -26.37 9.12 17.65
C GLU A 489 -27.73 8.46 17.26
N GLY A 490 -28.79 8.77 18.01
CA GLY A 490 -30.15 8.23 17.78
C GLY A 490 -30.39 6.81 18.35
N LEU A 491 -29.40 6.23 19.02
CA LEU A 491 -29.53 4.98 19.78
C LEU A 491 -29.58 5.26 21.28
N TYR A 492 -30.35 4.45 22.01
CA TYR A 492 -30.38 4.45 23.47
C TYR A 492 -29.67 3.21 23.97
N LEU A 493 -28.55 3.42 24.67
CA LEU A 493 -27.67 2.38 25.15
C LEU A 493 -27.84 2.23 26.66
N THR A 494 -27.99 1.00 27.13
CA THR A 494 -28.07 0.68 28.56
C THR A 494 -27.10 -0.44 28.87
N PHE A 495 -26.15 -0.18 29.77
CA PHE A 495 -25.24 -1.20 30.30
C PHE A 495 -25.95 -1.98 31.41
N THR A 496 -26.14 -3.29 31.25
CA THR A 496 -26.90 -4.12 32.20
C THR A 496 -25.98 -4.83 33.19
N GLU A 497 -25.02 -5.61 32.70
CA GLU A 497 -24.13 -6.39 33.55
C GLU A 497 -22.79 -6.73 32.87
N TRP A 498 -21.78 -7.05 33.68
CA TRP A 498 -20.51 -7.60 33.20
C TRP A 498 -20.66 -9.10 32.91
N THR A 499 -20.18 -9.50 31.74
CA THR A 499 -20.03 -10.90 31.34
C THR A 499 -18.58 -11.33 31.57
N ILE A 500 -18.36 -12.27 32.47
CA ILE A 500 -17.05 -12.87 32.75
C ILE A 500 -17.09 -14.32 32.28
N ILE A 501 -16.11 -14.72 31.46
CA ILE A 501 -16.01 -16.11 30.99
C ILE A 501 -14.56 -16.56 31.20
N SER A 502 -14.38 -17.64 31.96
CA SER A 502 -13.06 -18.25 32.18
C SER A 502 -12.65 -19.09 30.97
N SER A 503 -11.34 -19.28 30.75
CA SER A 503 -10.82 -20.14 29.68
C SER A 503 -11.31 -21.59 29.76
N ASP A 504 -11.64 -22.05 30.98
CA ASP A 504 -12.08 -23.41 31.26
C ASP A 504 -13.58 -23.63 31.00
N ASP A 505 -14.34 -22.56 30.77
CA ASP A 505 -15.78 -22.63 30.56
C ASP A 505 -16.14 -23.00 29.11
N GLU A 506 -17.13 -23.85 28.91
CA GLU A 506 -17.63 -24.25 27.58
C GLU A 506 -17.98 -23.03 26.68
N PRO A 507 -18.69 -21.99 27.18
CA PRO A 507 -18.96 -20.76 26.42
C PRO A 507 -17.73 -20.00 25.94
N PHE A 508 -16.58 -20.12 26.63
CA PHE A 508 -15.33 -19.51 26.15
C PHE A 508 -14.82 -20.24 24.93
N SER A 509 -14.73 -21.57 25.01
CA SER A 509 -14.21 -22.40 23.91
C SER A 509 -15.07 -22.36 22.64
N ASP A 510 -16.37 -22.08 22.77
CA ASP A 510 -17.29 -21.87 21.66
C ASP A 510 -17.08 -20.53 20.96
N ARG A 511 -16.77 -19.48 21.73
CA ARG A 511 -16.61 -18.10 21.21
C ARG A 511 -15.17 -17.79 20.80
N PHE A 512 -14.18 -18.29 21.54
CA PHE A 512 -12.78 -17.90 21.45
C PHE A 512 -11.87 -19.11 21.37
N LYS A 513 -10.81 -18.98 20.56
CA LYS A 513 -9.81 -20.04 20.35
C LYS A 513 -8.45 -19.71 20.97
N VAL A 514 -8.31 -18.50 21.48
CA VAL A 514 -7.08 -17.91 22.02
C VAL A 514 -7.45 -16.99 23.18
N GLY A 515 -6.55 -16.81 24.13
CA GLY A 515 -6.77 -16.01 25.34
C GLY A 515 -7.09 -16.88 26.55
N ASP A 516 -6.91 -16.30 27.72
CA ASP A 516 -6.99 -16.95 29.03
C ASP A 516 -8.28 -16.56 29.80
N GLY A 517 -9.12 -15.74 29.18
CA GLY A 517 -10.41 -15.33 29.73
C GLY A 517 -11.02 -14.18 28.94
N PHE A 518 -12.32 -13.94 29.13
CA PHE A 518 -13.05 -12.87 28.49
C PHE A 518 -13.80 -12.04 29.54
N LEU A 519 -13.67 -10.72 29.43
CA LEU A 519 -14.43 -9.75 30.21
C LEU A 519 -15.17 -8.82 29.24
N GLY A 520 -16.50 -8.91 29.21
CA GLY A 520 -17.35 -8.09 28.35
C GLY A 520 -18.43 -7.36 29.12
N ALA A 521 -19.00 -6.32 28.53
CA ALA A 521 -20.16 -5.62 29.04
C ALA A 521 -21.39 -5.97 28.20
N GLU A 522 -22.49 -6.36 28.82
CA GLU A 522 -23.76 -6.54 28.13
C GLU A 522 -24.48 -5.19 27.98
N ILE A 523 -24.79 -4.84 26.73
CA ILE A 523 -25.35 -3.54 26.38
C ILE A 523 -26.61 -3.74 25.55
N GLU A 524 -27.73 -3.28 26.08
CA GLU A 524 -28.98 -3.21 25.32
C GLU A 524 -28.97 -2.00 24.38
N VAL A 525 -29.30 -2.23 23.11
CA VAL A 525 -29.42 -1.19 22.09
C VAL A 525 -30.91 -1.00 21.77
N ARG A 526 -31.44 0.19 22.04
CA ARG A 526 -32.85 0.56 21.84
C ARG A 526 -32.99 1.72 20.85
N ASP A 527 -34.13 1.77 20.16
CA ASP A 527 -34.48 2.90 19.29
C ASP A 527 -35.11 4.08 20.05
N GLU A 528 -35.37 5.19 19.35
CA GLU A 528 -36.07 6.37 19.91
C GLU A 528 -37.48 6.08 20.43
N SER A 529 -38.10 4.98 20.02
CA SER A 529 -39.41 4.54 20.52
C SER A 529 -39.33 3.64 21.75
N GLY A 530 -38.11 3.34 22.23
CA GLY A 530 -37.84 2.46 23.37
C GLY A 530 -37.85 0.97 23.03
N LYS A 531 -37.98 0.60 21.76
CA LYS A 531 -37.98 -0.80 21.32
C LYS A 531 -36.56 -1.35 21.35
N LEU A 532 -36.40 -2.53 21.96
CA LEU A 532 -35.14 -3.27 21.92
C LEU A 532 -34.84 -3.71 20.48
N LEU A 533 -33.71 -3.23 19.97
CA LEU A 533 -33.20 -3.56 18.64
C LEU A 533 -32.32 -4.81 18.70
N ASP A 534 -31.36 -4.82 19.63
CA ASP A 534 -30.39 -5.89 19.82
C ASP A 534 -29.73 -5.79 21.20
N THR A 535 -29.03 -6.85 21.60
CA THR A 535 -28.18 -6.86 22.80
C THR A 535 -26.76 -7.23 22.37
N VAL A 536 -25.80 -6.33 22.62
CA VAL A 536 -24.41 -6.46 22.19
C VAL A 536 -23.48 -6.68 23.38
N ASN A 537 -22.39 -7.42 23.15
CA ASN A 537 -21.45 -7.81 24.21
C ASN A 537 -20.00 -7.46 23.83
N PRO A 538 -19.62 -6.16 23.75
CA PRO A 538 -18.23 -5.77 23.55
C PRO A 538 -17.40 -6.14 24.77
N GLY A 539 -16.10 -6.40 24.59
CA GLY A 539 -15.26 -6.86 25.68
C GLY A 539 -13.78 -6.79 25.44
N MET A 540 -13.05 -7.55 26.25
CA MET A 540 -11.63 -7.80 26.10
C MET A 540 -11.29 -9.27 26.36
N LEU A 541 -10.33 -9.79 25.60
CA LEU A 541 -9.63 -11.04 25.88
C LEU A 541 -8.41 -10.79 26.73
N ARG A 542 -8.27 -11.60 27.78
CA ARG A 542 -7.13 -11.59 28.69
C ARG A 542 -6.03 -12.52 28.18
N PHE A 543 -4.78 -12.16 28.45
CA PHE A 543 -3.60 -12.98 28.19
C PHE A 543 -2.69 -12.86 29.43
N ASP A 544 -2.62 -13.92 30.23
CA ASP A 544 -1.98 -13.92 31.56
C ASP A 544 -0.47 -14.22 31.52
N ASP A 545 0.03 -14.66 30.36
CA ASP A 545 1.45 -14.88 30.13
C ASP A 545 2.25 -13.57 30.22
N SER A 546 3.55 -13.66 30.57
CA SER A 546 4.43 -12.53 30.95
C SER A 546 4.62 -11.41 29.89
N ASN A 547 4.05 -11.54 28.70
CA ASN A 547 4.08 -10.57 27.59
C ASN A 547 2.70 -10.35 26.94
N GLY A 548 1.62 -10.86 27.55
CA GLY A 548 0.26 -10.78 27.03
C GLY A 548 -0.37 -9.43 27.33
N PHE A 549 -0.73 -8.66 26.29
CA PHE A 549 -1.57 -7.47 26.46
C PHE A 549 -3.04 -7.84 26.28
N PRO A 550 -3.95 -7.30 27.11
CA PRO A 550 -5.38 -7.50 26.91
C PRO A 550 -5.80 -6.94 25.54
N ARG A 551 -6.68 -7.66 24.84
CA ARG A 551 -7.11 -7.29 23.48
C ARG A 551 -8.60 -6.99 23.46
N SER A 552 -9.00 -5.85 22.91
CA SER A 552 -10.42 -5.55 22.76
C SER A 552 -11.08 -6.46 21.74
N GLU A 553 -12.23 -7.00 22.13
CA GLU A 553 -13.18 -7.70 21.28
C GLU A 553 -14.34 -6.77 20.91
N VAL A 554 -14.62 -6.74 19.62
CA VAL A 554 -15.54 -5.78 19.02
C VAL A 554 -16.93 -6.41 18.92
N ALA A 555 -17.95 -5.69 19.38
CA ALA A 555 -19.35 -6.05 19.12
C ALA A 555 -19.97 -5.15 18.04
N ARG A 556 -21.02 -5.66 17.39
CA ARG A 556 -21.65 -4.98 16.25
C ARG A 556 -23.17 -5.15 16.28
N TYR A 557 -23.86 -4.04 16.05
CA TYR A 557 -25.27 -4.00 15.67
C TYR A 557 -25.38 -3.71 14.18
N SER A 558 -26.22 -4.45 13.45
CA SER A 558 -26.39 -4.27 12.00
C SER A 558 -27.79 -3.74 11.67
N SER A 559 -27.85 -2.61 10.97
CA SER A 559 -29.09 -1.97 10.51
C SER A 559 -29.18 -1.96 8.99
N TRP A 560 -30.25 -1.42 8.41
CA TRP A 560 -30.37 -1.27 6.95
C TRP A 560 -29.47 -0.17 6.38
N SER A 561 -29.14 0.88 7.16
CA SER A 561 -28.29 1.99 6.74
C SER A 561 -26.80 1.68 6.86
N GLY A 562 -26.42 0.73 7.71
CA GLY A 562 -25.04 0.35 7.97
C GLY A 562 -24.89 -0.34 9.32
N ASP A 563 -23.66 -0.38 9.81
CA ASP A 563 -23.32 -1.07 11.05
C ASP A 563 -22.92 -0.08 12.14
N THR A 564 -23.32 -0.36 13.38
CA THR A 564 -22.82 0.33 14.56
C THR A 564 -21.88 -0.61 15.30
N VAL A 565 -20.68 -0.13 15.60
CA VAL A 565 -19.60 -0.92 16.18
C VAL A 565 -19.28 -0.40 17.57
N PHE A 566 -19.15 -1.32 18.53
CA PHE A 566 -18.94 -1.05 19.94
C PHE A 566 -17.58 -1.64 20.35
N ILE A 567 -16.69 -0.81 20.89
CA ILE A 567 -15.29 -1.17 21.12
C ILE A 567 -14.84 -0.64 22.48
N PHE A 568 -14.06 -1.45 23.21
CA PHE A 568 -13.28 -0.95 24.34
C PHE A 568 -12.00 -0.34 23.80
N ASP A 569 -11.78 0.94 24.08
CA ASP A 569 -10.56 1.58 23.61
C ASP A 569 -9.32 1.02 24.32
N TRP A 570 -8.14 1.41 23.85
CA TRP A 570 -6.89 0.91 24.44
C TRP A 570 -6.80 1.23 25.93
N SER A 571 -7.20 2.46 26.30
CA SER A 571 -7.17 2.90 27.70
C SER A 571 -8.13 2.09 28.57
N GLN A 572 -9.37 1.86 28.12
CA GLN A 572 -10.35 1.01 28.83
C GLN A 572 -9.88 -0.44 28.91
N THR A 573 -9.33 -0.98 27.82
CA THR A 573 -8.84 -2.37 27.77
C THR A 573 -7.69 -2.58 28.75
N GLN A 574 -6.81 -1.60 28.89
CA GLN A 574 -5.71 -1.65 29.87
C GLN A 574 -6.19 -1.43 31.31
N GLU A 575 -7.12 -0.50 31.54
CA GLU A 575 -7.75 -0.29 32.86
C GLU A 575 -8.42 -1.58 33.34
N LEU A 576 -9.21 -2.22 32.47
CA LEU A 576 -9.89 -3.48 32.77
C LEU A 576 -8.91 -4.65 32.93
N GLY A 577 -7.85 -4.71 32.11
CA GLY A 577 -6.79 -5.71 32.25
C GLY A 577 -6.11 -5.63 33.61
N ASN A 578 -5.64 -4.44 34.00
CA ASN A 578 -5.02 -4.21 35.30
C ASN A 578 -5.98 -4.46 36.47
N ALA A 579 -7.28 -4.14 36.30
CA ALA A 579 -8.30 -4.41 37.30
C ALA A 579 -8.62 -5.92 37.40
N SER A 580 -8.53 -6.67 36.30
CA SER A 580 -8.82 -8.11 36.27
C SER A 580 -7.88 -8.95 37.14
N ASP A 581 -6.65 -8.49 37.38
CA ASP A 581 -5.73 -9.10 38.35
C ASP A 581 -6.20 -8.98 39.81
N THR A 582 -7.11 -8.04 40.08
CA THR A 582 -7.71 -7.79 41.40
C THR A 582 -9.16 -8.26 41.52
N ILE A 583 -9.79 -8.63 40.41
CA ILE A 583 -11.17 -9.16 40.38
C ILE A 583 -11.12 -10.65 40.76
N ASP A 584 -11.76 -11.01 41.87
CA ASP A 584 -11.85 -12.41 42.31
C ASP A 584 -12.81 -13.18 41.40
N MET A 585 -12.25 -13.84 40.39
CA MET A 585 -12.97 -14.63 39.37
C MET A 585 -13.81 -15.78 39.97
N ALA A 586 -13.57 -16.16 41.22
CA ALA A 586 -14.39 -17.15 41.93
C ALA A 586 -15.70 -16.58 42.48
N SER A 587 -15.80 -15.24 42.61
CA SER A 587 -16.97 -14.55 43.16
C SER A 587 -17.94 -14.01 42.10
N GLY A 588 -17.45 -13.76 40.87
CA GLY A 588 -18.26 -13.25 39.76
C GLY A 588 -18.67 -11.77 39.88
N GLU A 589 -18.25 -11.05 40.93
CA GLU A 589 -18.58 -9.64 41.13
C GLU A 589 -17.45 -8.72 40.64
N VAL A 590 -17.77 -7.85 39.68
CA VAL A 590 -16.89 -6.76 39.23
C VAL A 590 -17.36 -5.48 39.93
N GLU A 591 -16.53 -4.89 40.80
CA GLU A 591 -16.81 -3.62 41.49
C GLU A 591 -16.73 -2.39 40.55
N LEU A 592 -17.12 -2.53 39.28
CA LEU A 592 -17.15 -1.42 38.31
C LEU A 592 -18.60 -1.15 37.91
N ASP A 593 -19.11 -0.01 38.37
CA ASP A 593 -20.47 0.49 38.08
C ASP A 593 -20.58 1.14 36.69
N ARG A 594 -19.48 1.23 35.94
CA ARG A 594 -19.40 1.97 34.67
C ARG A 594 -18.51 1.29 33.65
N VAL A 595 -18.84 1.51 32.39
CA VAL A 595 -18.04 1.10 31.24
C VAL A 595 -17.88 2.27 30.27
N ARG A 596 -16.64 2.51 29.83
CA ARG A 596 -16.35 3.44 28.73
C ARG A 596 -16.35 2.66 27.43
N LEU A 597 -17.13 3.13 26.47
CA LEU A 597 -17.34 2.49 25.18
C LEU A 597 -17.11 3.48 24.06
N THR A 598 -16.35 3.06 23.04
CA THR A 598 -16.28 3.81 21.79
C THR A 598 -17.30 3.25 20.82
N VAL A 599 -18.21 4.09 20.34
CA VAL A 599 -19.32 3.70 19.46
C VAL A 599 -19.15 4.37 18.11
N TYR A 600 -18.95 3.58 17.06
CA TYR A 600 -18.83 4.09 15.69
C TYR A 600 -20.05 3.72 14.86
N HIS A 601 -20.73 4.72 14.33
CA HIS A 601 -21.77 4.52 13.33
C HIS A 601 -21.15 4.52 11.92
N LEU A 602 -21.24 3.39 11.20
CA LEU A 602 -20.61 3.16 9.90
C LEU A 602 -21.67 3.06 8.79
N PRO A 603 -22.22 4.19 8.31
CA PRO A 603 -23.20 4.18 7.24
C PRO A 603 -22.57 3.63 5.95
N GLY A 604 -23.33 2.86 5.17
CA GLY A 604 -22.85 2.33 3.89
C GLY A 604 -21.88 1.15 3.98
N SER A 605 -21.68 0.55 5.15
CA SER A 605 -20.88 -0.67 5.32
C SER A 605 -21.35 -1.82 4.41
N HIS A 606 -22.65 -1.91 4.13
CA HIS A 606 -23.21 -2.89 3.18
C HIS A 606 -22.68 -2.71 1.75
N LEU A 607 -22.34 -1.48 1.34
CA LEU A 607 -21.71 -1.24 0.03
C LEU A 607 -20.28 -1.78 -0.02
N VAL A 608 -19.56 -1.71 1.10
CA VAL A 608 -18.23 -2.31 1.25
C VAL A 608 -18.33 -3.83 1.07
N TRP A 609 -19.24 -4.48 1.80
CA TRP A 609 -19.45 -5.93 1.71
C TRP A 609 -19.95 -6.38 0.33
N ALA A 610 -20.91 -5.65 -0.26
CA ALA A 610 -21.41 -5.93 -1.60
C ALA A 610 -20.29 -5.80 -2.64
N GLY A 611 -19.47 -4.77 -2.54
CA GLY A 611 -18.31 -4.57 -3.42
C GLY A 611 -17.31 -5.73 -3.32
N TRP A 612 -16.95 -6.15 -2.10
CA TRP A 612 -16.11 -7.33 -1.87
C TRP A 612 -16.69 -8.60 -2.48
N LEU A 613 -17.97 -8.88 -2.23
CA LEU A 613 -18.64 -10.06 -2.76
C LEU A 613 -18.60 -10.08 -4.29
N ILE A 614 -18.88 -8.95 -4.94
CA ILE A 614 -18.82 -8.81 -6.40
C ILE A 614 -17.40 -9.08 -6.91
N ILE A 615 -16.36 -8.51 -6.27
CA ILE A 615 -14.96 -8.72 -6.67
C ILE A 615 -14.57 -10.19 -6.54
N ILE A 616 -14.88 -10.83 -5.40
CA ILE A 616 -14.52 -12.24 -5.14
C ILE A 616 -15.23 -13.16 -6.13
N LEU A 617 -16.54 -13.01 -6.32
CA LEU A 617 -17.29 -13.83 -7.27
C LEU A 617 -16.80 -13.64 -8.70
N SER A 618 -16.49 -12.41 -9.10
CA SER A 618 -15.98 -12.10 -10.43
C SER A 618 -14.58 -12.68 -10.66
N THR A 619 -13.67 -12.55 -9.69
CA THR A 619 -12.31 -13.09 -9.83
C THR A 619 -12.29 -14.62 -9.77
N PHE A 620 -13.09 -15.23 -8.91
CA PHE A 620 -13.25 -16.68 -8.84
C PHE A 620 -13.82 -17.26 -10.15
N THR A 621 -14.82 -16.62 -10.74
CA THR A 621 -15.37 -17.05 -12.04
C THR A 621 -14.41 -16.82 -13.20
N ILE A 622 -13.60 -15.76 -13.18
CA ILE A 622 -12.49 -15.57 -14.14
C ILE A 622 -11.53 -16.75 -14.05
N TRP A 623 -11.14 -17.16 -12.84
CA TRP A 623 -10.25 -18.30 -12.64
C TRP A 623 -10.85 -19.60 -13.20
N ILE A 624 -12.10 -19.92 -12.89
CA ILE A 624 -12.79 -21.10 -13.45
C ILE A 624 -12.81 -21.05 -14.99
N SER A 625 -13.12 -19.89 -15.57
CA SER A 625 -13.19 -19.72 -17.03
C SER A 625 -11.82 -19.78 -17.75
N SER A 626 -10.72 -19.74 -16.98
CA SER A 626 -9.35 -19.81 -17.51
C SER A 626 -8.84 -21.24 -17.69
N ILE A 627 -9.57 -22.24 -17.17
CA ILE A 627 -9.19 -23.66 -17.27
C ILE A 627 -9.27 -24.11 -18.75
N PRO A 628 -8.18 -24.63 -19.33
CA PRO A 628 -8.20 -25.13 -20.70
C PRO A 628 -9.22 -26.27 -20.84
N SER A 629 -10.15 -26.14 -21.78
CA SER A 629 -11.02 -27.25 -22.16
C SER A 629 -10.18 -28.41 -22.69
N THR A 630 -10.26 -29.56 -22.03
CA THR A 630 -9.55 -30.80 -22.42
C THR A 630 -10.05 -31.39 -23.75
N LYS A 631 -11.11 -30.83 -24.36
CA LYS A 631 -11.76 -31.39 -25.55
C LYS A 631 -11.08 -31.08 -26.90
N GLY A 632 -9.90 -30.45 -26.94
CA GLY A 632 -9.25 -30.03 -28.19
C GLY A 632 -7.93 -30.72 -28.57
N ARG A 633 -7.43 -31.71 -27.81
CA ARG A 633 -6.08 -32.29 -28.05
C ARG A 633 -6.07 -33.62 -28.83
N LYS A 634 -7.04 -33.84 -29.72
CA LYS A 634 -7.03 -34.95 -30.68
C LYS A 634 -7.22 -34.41 -32.09
N THR A 635 -6.12 -34.02 -32.74
CA THR A 635 -5.83 -34.10 -34.21
C THR A 635 -4.62 -33.21 -34.52
N ALA A 636 -3.43 -33.63 -34.10
CA ALA A 636 -2.17 -33.10 -34.65
C ALA A 636 -1.06 -34.15 -34.51
N SER A 637 -1.41 -35.41 -34.81
CA SER A 637 -0.44 -36.51 -34.90
C SER A 637 -0.94 -37.52 -35.93
N THR A 638 -0.96 -37.12 -37.20
CA THR A 638 -0.98 -37.98 -38.40
C THR A 638 -0.98 -37.03 -39.60
N GLU A 639 0.20 -36.75 -40.14
CA GLU A 639 0.51 -36.83 -41.58
C GLU A 639 1.96 -36.35 -41.78
N THR A 640 2.81 -37.36 -41.95
CA THR A 640 4.12 -37.44 -42.64
C THR A 640 5.03 -36.24 -42.71
#